data_AF-A0A5J6YQ80-F1
#
_entry.id   AF-A0A5J6YQ80-F1
#
_cell.length_a   1.000
_cell.length_b   1.000
_cell.length_c   1.000
_cell.angle_alpha   90.00
_cell.angle_beta   90.00
_cell.angle_gamma   90.00
#
_symmetry.space_group_name_H-M   'P 1'
#
loop_
_entity.id
_entity.type
_entity.pdbx_description
1 polymer ?
#
loop_
_entity_poly.entity_id
_entity_poly.type
_entity_poly.pdbx_seq_one_letter_code
_entity_poly.pdbx_strand_id
1 'polypeptide(L)'
;MRAHEVSAGHTQVYTLERLTGEGQLSKQDEVQLRYSEAMDEFLVVAEGSRWTVRGSDGPGQALQLMVARGLPHLAWVASLQDRQLTVQVHTFPLGYQLPEPRVIGVDEVIIDRMRQFAGTRLQEQDVVDLLTRDLTLPVLPGGTIRFLYAGAPNRHPEREKALRLIGKRWNLDVVEHDGVWLASRITEQKGKRSQRLPVTLLEAPWTFQSVTVAARDREWLRNQNLSQALDNQSYLHLWEQYQNIERERSLRRARELGALLYARRPEYRAGIWRFHVQATPEQFGLLRQGGNLTLQVAAERPAHLQEGQEPVTGTTRGRIQEFLAEFVRADEAAGILDLRPLDREESEPPPAGYVAVSLLGDRMQFERRDRARQAIVMADTPMPQLAALLEGLEVPQRRLQRQPALTRSSQADAAFRGTPTTRQIEALDIALNTPDIALIQGPPGTGKTRVIAALQQRLAELSPDPGKLAGQTLLTSAQHAAVENAASATVVFGLPAVKVGRNRRVREEFSDAVEHWRQRTVTQLRAQLADQNTLPLEVRYARLRDAVLSVTTAPSSRDRINAIIREILEVGGEHLKPGTRDGLRELLDNHEVSAAPVEQDLDFMRAAVRGLRTEEASFLDDGTIAARRVLRRLDGALLPPESAALLAQAASWDHPSAPPFLPQLAELKQTLLAQLQPQLASRGPLQVGGEVETALNLALGDLRAEARKQAGGPETVLHDLLDALENDPHGTREAVKNYTVVLAATCQQSASQAVREIRTSLGSQTRVFENVIIDEAARVHPLDLLIPMAQAERRIVLVGDHRQLPHLLEPDVEREFQQSVEGAQQEALHQSLFERLFKILQEREQRDGIRRVITLDQQYRMHPVLGTFVSDTFYAAHNAREAFGNGRPAEDFVHDLPDYQQAVAAWLDVPHALGAERGRQSKCRPVEAREVAREAHRILNARPDLSVGVISFYAEQVREIYRQMEGLGLTQRGEENELTIHADYRETYGPDGRPQERLRVGTVDAFQGMEFDVVLLSATRSNVLPATTPAQQRRRYGHLTLENRLCVAMSRQQRLLIVVGDAGMLCAPGEDSAVPALDRFYTLCKGPHGRIFSH
;
A
#
# COMPACT_ATOMS: atom_id res chain seq x y z
N MET A 1 34.01 -28.19 8.79
CA MET A 1 34.66 -28.81 7.61
C MET A 1 35.37 -30.07 8.08
N ARG A 2 35.38 -31.15 7.32
CA ARG A 2 36.13 -32.37 7.64
C ARG A 2 37.41 -32.44 6.80
N ALA A 3 38.43 -33.17 7.26
CA ALA A 3 39.70 -33.30 6.53
C ALA A 3 39.51 -33.71 5.06
N HIS A 4 38.58 -34.63 4.77
CA HIS A 4 38.31 -35.08 3.40
C HIS A 4 37.62 -34.06 2.48
N GLU A 5 37.12 -32.97 3.04
CA GLU A 5 36.48 -31.87 2.30
C GLU A 5 37.49 -30.78 1.92
N VAL A 6 38.71 -30.86 2.43
CA VAL A 6 39.78 -29.88 2.20
C VAL A 6 40.28 -30.01 0.76
N SER A 7 40.22 -28.91 0.03
CA SER A 7 40.70 -28.83 -1.37
C SER A 7 42.09 -28.22 -1.51
N ALA A 8 42.68 -27.74 -0.41
CA ALA A 8 43.96 -27.05 -0.35
C ALA A 8 45.10 -27.94 0.18
N GLY A 9 46.35 -27.56 -0.09
CA GLY A 9 47.54 -28.34 0.24
C GLY A 9 47.95 -29.30 -0.87
N HIS A 10 49.15 -29.87 -0.75
CA HIS A 10 49.61 -30.91 -1.68
C HIS A 10 48.98 -32.24 -1.29
N THR A 11 48.14 -32.78 -2.17
CA THR A 11 47.40 -34.02 -1.91
C THR A 11 48.16 -35.23 -2.43
N GLN A 12 48.40 -36.21 -1.57
CA GLN A 12 48.90 -37.53 -1.96
C GLN A 12 48.08 -38.64 -1.30
N VAL A 13 47.98 -39.78 -1.98
CA VAL A 13 47.28 -40.97 -1.48
C VAL A 13 48.33 -42.04 -1.22
N TYR A 14 48.28 -42.64 -0.03
CA TYR A 14 49.22 -43.66 0.41
C TYR A 14 48.47 -44.93 0.78
N THR A 15 48.98 -46.06 0.30
CA THR A 15 48.48 -47.39 0.65
C THR A 15 49.40 -48.00 1.70
N LEU A 16 48.82 -48.33 2.86
CA LEU A 16 49.49 -48.82 4.04
C LEU A 16 48.98 -50.23 4.37
N GLU A 17 49.88 -51.14 4.70
CA GLU A 17 49.53 -52.50 5.11
C GLU A 17 49.28 -52.53 6.63
N ARG A 18 48.13 -53.06 7.05
CA ARG A 18 47.77 -53.19 8.46
C ARG A 18 48.57 -54.33 9.11
N LEU A 19 49.32 -54.01 10.17
CA LEU A 19 50.03 -54.99 11.00
C LEU A 19 49.18 -55.42 12.19
N THR A 20 48.77 -54.45 13.01
CA THR A 20 47.94 -54.64 14.21
C THR A 20 46.97 -53.46 14.35
N GLY A 21 45.87 -53.60 15.09
CA GLY A 21 45.02 -52.45 15.38
C GLY A 21 43.92 -52.71 16.39
N GLU A 22 43.75 -51.76 17.30
CA GLU A 22 42.69 -51.67 18.29
C GLU A 22 41.64 -50.64 17.85
N GLY A 23 40.36 -50.95 18.04
CA GLY A 23 39.24 -50.11 17.58
C GLY A 23 38.92 -50.24 16.08
N GLN A 24 37.82 -49.62 15.67
CA GLN A 24 37.29 -49.71 14.30
C GLN A 24 37.47 -48.37 13.57
N LEU A 25 38.20 -48.38 12.45
CA LEU A 25 38.30 -47.24 11.53
C LEU A 25 37.22 -47.33 10.44
N SER A 26 36.61 -46.20 10.11
CA SER A 26 35.64 -46.06 9.04
C SER A 26 36.19 -45.19 7.91
N LYS A 27 35.60 -45.33 6.71
CA LYS A 27 35.91 -44.45 5.58
C LYS A 27 35.56 -43.00 5.97
N GLN A 28 36.43 -42.06 5.61
CA GLN A 28 36.37 -40.62 5.91
C GLN A 28 36.76 -40.19 7.33
N ASP A 29 37.16 -41.13 8.19
CA ASP A 29 37.68 -40.80 9.53
C ASP A 29 39.00 -40.01 9.39
N GLU A 30 39.12 -38.92 10.12
CA GLU A 30 40.37 -38.17 10.23
C GLU A 30 41.35 -38.94 11.13
N VAL A 31 42.60 -39.05 10.68
CA VAL A 31 43.64 -39.83 11.36
C VAL A 31 44.90 -38.98 11.57
N GLN A 32 45.55 -39.14 12.73
CA GLN A 32 46.91 -38.65 12.95
C GLN A 32 47.90 -39.74 12.54
N LEU A 33 48.95 -39.34 11.81
CA LEU A 33 50.03 -40.23 11.41
C LEU A 33 51.26 -39.91 12.27
N ARG A 34 51.76 -40.90 13.01
CA ARG A 34 53.03 -40.81 13.74
C ARG A 34 53.97 -41.89 13.23
N TYR A 35 55.22 -41.56 12.98
CA TYR A 35 56.21 -42.51 12.49
C TYR A 35 57.16 -42.91 13.62
N SER A 36 57.45 -44.20 13.75
CA SER A 36 58.41 -44.74 14.72
C SER A 36 59.67 -45.20 13.99
N GLU A 37 60.77 -44.47 14.16
CA GLU A 37 62.07 -44.83 13.57
C GLU A 37 62.58 -46.19 14.06
N ALA A 38 62.30 -46.55 15.30
CA ALA A 38 62.79 -47.80 15.91
C ALA A 38 62.14 -49.07 15.32
N MET A 39 60.92 -48.95 14.80
CA MET A 39 60.11 -50.08 14.34
C MET A 39 59.84 -50.06 12.83
N ASP A 40 60.22 -48.97 12.14
CA ASP A 40 59.90 -48.72 10.71
C ASP A 40 58.39 -48.85 10.41
N GLU A 41 57.58 -48.29 11.32
CA GLU A 41 56.12 -48.44 11.34
C GLU A 41 55.42 -47.11 11.61
N PHE A 42 54.23 -46.94 11.02
CA PHE A 42 53.35 -45.80 11.28
C PHE A 42 52.27 -46.19 12.28
N LEU A 43 52.09 -45.36 13.30
CA LEU A 43 50.95 -45.38 14.18
C LEU A 43 49.88 -44.42 13.62
N VAL A 44 48.76 -44.99 13.20
CA VAL A 44 47.55 -44.28 12.79
C VAL A 44 46.64 -44.16 14.01
N VAL A 45 46.39 -42.93 14.47
CA VAL A 45 45.55 -42.65 15.63
C VAL A 45 44.29 -41.92 15.19
N ALA A 46 43.14 -42.48 15.52
CA ALA A 46 41.83 -41.82 15.40
C ALA A 46 41.13 -41.83 16.77
N GLU A 47 39.97 -41.19 16.85
CA GLU A 47 39.17 -41.17 18.08
C GLU A 47 38.80 -42.60 18.52
N GLY A 48 39.39 -43.07 19.63
CA GLY A 48 39.16 -44.42 20.16
C GLY A 48 39.80 -45.58 19.36
N SER A 49 40.59 -45.31 18.32
CA SER A 49 41.23 -46.36 17.49
C SER A 49 42.72 -46.10 17.27
N ARG A 50 43.53 -47.16 17.34
CA ARG A 50 44.99 -47.11 17.16
C ARG A 50 45.43 -48.27 16.30
N TRP A 51 45.96 -47.98 15.13
CA TRP A 51 46.38 -49.00 14.16
C TRP A 51 47.86 -48.82 13.86
N THR A 52 48.60 -49.93 13.85
CA THR A 52 49.99 -49.96 13.40
C THR A 52 50.02 -50.46 11.96
N VAL A 53 50.64 -49.68 11.08
CA VAL A 53 50.65 -49.94 9.64
C VAL A 53 52.05 -49.73 9.07
N ARG A 54 52.35 -50.41 7.96
CA ARG A 54 53.63 -50.27 7.24
C ARG A 54 53.39 -49.72 5.84
N GLY A 55 54.27 -48.84 5.37
CA GLY A 55 54.19 -48.31 4.00
C GLY A 55 54.53 -49.38 2.96
N SER A 56 53.77 -49.43 1.86
CA SER A 56 54.11 -50.28 0.71
C SER A 56 55.03 -49.51 -0.26
N ASP A 57 56.29 -49.95 -0.37
CA ASP A 57 57.34 -49.46 -1.29
C ASP A 57 57.55 -47.92 -1.34
N GLY A 58 58.00 -47.37 -2.48
CA GLY A 58 58.43 -45.96 -2.66
C GLY A 58 57.49 -44.86 -2.13
N PRO A 59 56.15 -44.98 -2.22
CA PRO A 59 55.21 -44.06 -1.58
C PRO A 59 55.31 -44.05 -0.04
N GLY A 60 55.66 -45.18 0.59
CA GLY A 60 55.88 -45.28 2.04
C GLY A 60 57.07 -44.44 2.52
N GLN A 61 58.18 -44.43 1.79
CA GLN A 61 59.34 -43.58 2.09
C GLN A 61 59.03 -42.08 1.95
N ALA A 62 58.19 -41.70 0.99
CA ALA A 62 57.75 -40.31 0.84
C ALA A 62 56.89 -39.86 2.04
N LEU A 63 55.98 -40.72 2.52
CA LEU A 63 55.19 -40.46 3.72
C LEU A 63 56.08 -40.39 4.97
N GLN A 64 57.07 -41.27 5.08
CA GLN A 64 58.04 -41.30 6.18
C GLN A 64 58.82 -39.98 6.25
N LEU A 65 59.39 -39.54 5.12
CA LEU A 65 60.09 -38.26 5.01
C LEU A 65 59.19 -37.07 5.37
N MET A 66 57.91 -37.11 4.99
CA MET A 66 56.95 -36.05 5.32
C MET A 66 56.67 -35.99 6.82
N VAL A 67 56.35 -37.13 7.45
CA VAL A 67 56.04 -37.20 8.89
C VAL A 67 57.28 -36.89 9.73
N ALA A 68 58.45 -37.43 9.37
CA ALA A 68 59.71 -37.19 10.08
C ALA A 68 60.18 -35.73 10.00
N ARG A 69 59.89 -35.03 8.89
CA ARG A 69 60.15 -33.58 8.74
C ARG A 69 59.17 -32.69 9.51
N GLY A 70 58.15 -33.27 10.16
CA GLY A 70 57.14 -32.53 10.92
C GLY A 70 56.31 -31.58 10.06
N LEU A 71 56.15 -31.88 8.76
CA LEU A 71 55.34 -31.03 7.89
C LEU A 71 53.87 -31.07 8.36
N PRO A 72 53.21 -29.92 8.52
CA PRO A 72 51.81 -29.86 8.91
C PRO A 72 50.95 -30.58 7.87
N HIS A 73 50.06 -31.46 8.33
CA HIS A 73 49.27 -32.27 7.44
C HIS A 73 47.89 -32.59 8.02
N LEU A 74 46.94 -32.86 7.13
CA LEU A 74 45.63 -33.44 7.44
C LEU A 74 45.54 -34.77 6.73
N ALA A 75 45.09 -35.82 7.42
CA ALA A 75 45.00 -37.16 6.85
C ALA A 75 43.65 -37.81 7.18
N TRP A 76 43.13 -38.61 6.24
CA TRP A 76 41.89 -39.36 6.46
C TRP A 76 41.86 -40.69 5.71
N VAL A 77 41.02 -41.59 6.19
CA VAL A 77 40.81 -42.92 5.58
C VAL A 77 40.05 -42.78 4.25
N ALA A 78 40.73 -43.02 3.14
CA ALA A 78 40.13 -42.98 1.79
C ALA A 78 39.43 -44.31 1.45
N SER A 79 40.01 -45.44 1.83
CA SER A 79 39.41 -46.77 1.73
C SER A 79 40.04 -47.75 2.71
N LEU A 80 39.25 -48.75 3.10
CA LEU A 80 39.65 -49.82 4.01
C LEU A 80 39.33 -51.16 3.33
N GLN A 81 40.34 -52.01 3.16
CA GLN A 81 40.24 -53.40 2.71
C GLN A 81 41.01 -54.28 3.71
N ASP A 82 40.68 -55.57 3.85
CA ASP A 82 41.09 -56.44 4.98
C ASP A 82 42.49 -56.19 5.56
N ARG A 83 43.53 -56.12 4.71
CA ARG A 83 44.92 -55.80 5.12
C ARG A 83 45.47 -54.48 4.59
N GLN A 84 44.70 -53.73 3.80
CA GLN A 84 45.15 -52.49 3.18
C GLN A 84 44.31 -51.28 3.63
N LEU A 85 44.98 -50.34 4.27
CA LEU A 85 44.46 -49.02 4.62
C LEU A 85 44.97 -48.01 3.59
N THR A 86 44.06 -47.33 2.89
CA THR A 86 44.44 -46.21 2.04
C THR A 86 44.13 -44.90 2.75
N VAL A 87 45.14 -44.07 2.93
CA VAL A 87 45.03 -42.76 3.57
C VAL A 87 45.32 -41.68 2.55
N GLN A 88 44.45 -40.68 2.46
CA GLN A 88 44.72 -39.49 1.69
C GLN A 88 45.24 -38.41 2.64
N VAL A 89 46.35 -37.79 2.27
CA VAL A 89 47.07 -36.81 3.10
C VAL A 89 47.21 -35.50 2.33
N HIS A 90 46.91 -34.40 3.02
CA HIS A 90 47.08 -33.04 2.55
C HIS A 90 48.22 -32.41 3.33
N THR A 91 49.33 -32.13 2.66
CA THR A 91 50.51 -31.52 3.27
C THR A 91 50.52 -30.02 3.00
N PHE A 92 50.84 -29.23 4.03
CA PHE A 92 50.93 -27.78 3.96
C PHE A 92 52.40 -27.33 4.07
N PRO A 93 52.81 -26.26 3.38
CA PRO A 93 54.18 -25.76 3.42
C PRO A 93 54.55 -25.13 4.78
N LEU A 94 53.55 -24.65 5.52
CA LEU A 94 53.72 -23.98 6.83
C LEU A 94 52.56 -24.35 7.74
N GLY A 95 52.79 -24.23 9.06
CA GLY A 95 51.78 -24.39 10.09
C GLY A 95 52.09 -23.51 11.29
N TYR A 96 51.07 -22.88 11.86
CA TYR A 96 51.21 -22.00 13.03
C TYR A 96 50.30 -22.45 14.16
N GLN A 97 50.80 -22.35 15.39
CA GLN A 97 50.03 -22.50 16.62
C GLN A 97 50.00 -21.15 17.33
N LEU A 98 48.80 -20.58 17.49
CA LEU A 98 48.59 -19.33 18.21
C LEU A 98 47.82 -19.63 19.50
N PRO A 99 48.42 -19.43 20.69
CA PRO A 99 47.78 -19.79 21.95
C PRO A 99 46.75 -18.76 22.43
N GLU A 100 46.81 -17.53 21.92
CA GLU A 100 45.92 -16.44 22.34
C GLU A 100 44.49 -16.65 21.82
N PRO A 101 43.47 -16.69 22.69
CA PRO A 101 42.08 -16.71 22.27
C PRO A 101 41.71 -15.37 21.63
N ARG A 102 40.99 -15.43 20.52
CA ARG A 102 40.49 -14.24 19.81
C ARG A 102 39.06 -14.45 19.36
N VAL A 103 38.29 -13.38 19.37
CA VAL A 103 36.93 -13.35 18.84
C VAL A 103 36.96 -12.64 17.50
N ILE A 104 36.45 -13.31 16.47
CA ILE A 104 36.21 -12.73 15.16
C ILE A 104 34.76 -12.24 15.13
N GLY A 105 34.59 -10.93 15.16
CA GLY A 105 33.29 -10.29 15.09
C GLY A 105 32.66 -10.44 13.71
N VAL A 106 31.41 -10.89 13.70
CA VAL A 106 30.53 -10.97 12.53
C VAL A 106 29.48 -9.86 12.64
N ASP A 107 29.54 -8.89 11.74
CA ASP A 107 28.63 -7.74 11.72
C ASP A 107 27.49 -7.90 10.70
N GLU A 108 26.65 -6.88 10.58
CA GLU A 108 25.49 -6.87 9.70
C GLU A 108 25.87 -7.06 8.21
N VAL A 109 27.05 -6.62 7.78
CA VAL A 109 27.50 -6.76 6.37
C VAL A 109 27.69 -8.24 6.03
N ILE A 110 28.32 -8.99 6.92
CA ILE A 110 28.57 -10.42 6.70
C ILE A 110 27.27 -11.21 6.83
N ILE A 111 26.42 -10.87 7.79
CA ILE A 111 25.11 -11.50 7.98
C ILE A 111 24.23 -11.32 6.74
N ASP A 112 24.11 -10.08 6.25
CA ASP A 112 23.30 -9.77 5.05
C ASP A 112 23.81 -10.53 3.82
N ARG A 113 25.13 -10.59 3.63
CA ARG A 113 25.72 -11.29 2.50
C ARG A 113 25.50 -12.81 2.57
N MET A 114 25.52 -13.38 3.77
CA MET A 114 25.19 -14.78 3.99
C MET A 114 23.71 -15.08 3.72
N ARG A 115 22.81 -14.18 4.11
CA ARG A 115 21.37 -14.27 3.77
C ARG A 115 21.14 -14.22 2.27
N GLN A 116 21.84 -13.34 1.54
CA GLN A 116 21.79 -13.28 0.08
C GLN A 116 22.22 -14.61 -0.56
N PHE A 117 23.33 -15.21 -0.08
CA PHE A 117 23.79 -16.50 -0.61
C PHE A 117 22.86 -17.67 -0.28
N ALA A 118 22.21 -17.64 0.89
CA ALA A 118 21.31 -18.69 1.33
C ALA A 118 19.93 -18.64 0.66
N GLY A 119 19.56 -17.50 0.05
CA GLY A 119 18.22 -17.28 -0.51
C GLY A 119 17.09 -17.41 0.51
N THR A 120 17.39 -17.37 1.80
CA THR A 120 16.46 -17.60 2.91
C THR A 120 16.86 -16.76 4.13
N ARG A 121 15.89 -16.48 5.01
CA ARG A 121 16.12 -15.71 6.23
C ARG A 121 16.83 -16.57 7.26
N LEU A 122 18.13 -16.32 7.45
CA LEU A 122 18.94 -16.88 8.54
C LEU A 122 18.92 -15.93 9.75
N GLN A 123 18.75 -16.47 10.96
CA GLN A 123 18.96 -15.72 12.19
C GLN A 123 20.46 -15.40 12.35
N GLU A 124 20.78 -14.40 13.17
CA GLU A 124 22.18 -14.01 13.40
C GLU A 124 23.01 -15.19 13.91
N GLN A 125 22.45 -15.97 14.86
CA GLN A 125 23.11 -17.14 15.40
C GLN A 125 23.31 -18.24 14.35
N ASP A 126 22.33 -18.46 13.47
CA ASP A 126 22.47 -19.44 12.38
C ASP A 126 23.65 -19.09 11.46
N VAL A 127 23.89 -17.80 11.22
CA VAL A 127 25.04 -17.34 10.42
C VAL A 127 26.34 -17.62 11.16
N VAL A 128 26.42 -17.28 12.44
CA VAL A 128 27.62 -17.53 13.27
C VAL A 128 27.92 -19.03 13.34
N ASP A 129 26.90 -19.86 13.54
CA ASP A 129 27.03 -21.32 13.61
C ASP A 129 27.47 -21.89 12.26
N LEU A 130 26.92 -21.38 11.16
CA LEU A 130 27.28 -21.80 9.81
C LEU A 130 28.72 -21.40 9.46
N LEU A 131 29.15 -20.18 9.81
CA LEU A 131 30.54 -19.75 9.65
C LEU A 131 31.48 -20.61 10.48
N THR A 132 31.14 -20.86 11.75
CA THR A 132 31.91 -21.71 12.64
C THR A 132 32.05 -23.11 12.04
N ARG A 133 30.96 -23.73 11.60
CA ARG A 133 30.95 -25.06 11.00
C ARG A 133 31.72 -25.12 9.67
N ASP A 134 31.58 -24.12 8.81
CA ASP A 134 32.11 -24.18 7.43
C ASP A 134 33.56 -23.68 7.31
N LEU A 135 34.06 -22.89 8.28
CA LEU A 135 35.42 -22.33 8.28
C LEU A 135 36.39 -23.05 9.24
N THR A 136 35.89 -23.87 10.16
CA THR A 136 36.72 -24.65 11.10
C THR A 136 36.84 -26.11 10.70
N LEU A 137 37.96 -26.72 11.07
CA LEU A 137 38.20 -28.17 11.04
C LEU A 137 37.90 -28.79 12.42
N PRO A 138 37.64 -30.11 12.49
CA PRO A 138 37.27 -30.77 13.74
C PRO A 138 38.38 -30.62 14.79
N VAL A 139 38.05 -30.62 16.07
CA VAL A 139 39.05 -30.63 17.13
C VAL A 139 39.42 -32.08 17.41
N LEU A 140 40.70 -32.45 17.25
CA LEU A 140 41.19 -33.77 17.68
C LEU A 140 41.24 -33.83 19.21
N PRO A 141 41.15 -35.01 19.85
CA PRO A 141 41.13 -35.12 21.31
C PRO A 141 42.30 -34.38 21.99
N GLY A 142 41.99 -33.35 22.78
CA GLY A 142 42.98 -32.48 23.45
C GLY A 142 43.57 -31.34 22.60
N GLY A 143 43.05 -31.09 21.39
CA GLY A 143 43.53 -30.05 20.47
C GLY A 143 42.79 -28.71 20.54
N THR A 144 43.28 -27.72 19.79
CA THR A 144 42.65 -26.41 19.57
C THR A 144 41.89 -26.37 18.24
N ILE A 145 41.10 -25.33 17.99
CA ILE A 145 40.36 -25.16 16.73
C ILE A 145 41.38 -24.95 15.60
N ARG A 146 41.14 -25.62 14.46
CA ARG A 146 42.04 -25.59 13.30
C ARG A 146 41.38 -24.88 12.12
N PHE A 147 42.15 -24.06 11.42
CA PHE A 147 41.74 -23.24 10.28
C PHE A 147 42.69 -23.43 9.10
N LEU A 148 42.16 -23.25 7.90
CA LEU A 148 42.98 -23.07 6.70
C LEU A 148 43.03 -21.57 6.40
N TYR A 149 44.22 -21.01 6.17
CA TYR A 149 44.33 -19.60 5.82
C TYR A 149 45.33 -19.36 4.69
N ALA A 150 45.17 -18.25 3.96
CA ALA A 150 46.09 -17.84 2.90
C ALA A 150 46.44 -16.35 3.01
N GLY A 151 47.71 -16.02 2.78
CA GLY A 151 48.25 -14.65 2.80
C GLY A 151 49.43 -14.46 3.75
N ALA A 152 50.25 -13.43 3.50
CA ALA A 152 51.36 -13.01 4.37
C ALA A 152 50.93 -11.85 5.29
N PRO A 153 51.50 -11.72 6.50
CA PRO A 153 51.51 -10.43 7.20
C PRO A 153 52.20 -9.42 6.27
N ASN A 154 51.57 -8.27 6.04
CA ASN A 154 51.79 -7.43 4.86
C ASN A 154 53.25 -6.92 4.70
N ARG A 155 53.72 -6.78 3.45
CA ARG A 155 54.97 -6.08 3.07
C ARG A 155 54.82 -4.55 2.95
N HIS A 156 53.65 -4.01 3.31
CA HIS A 156 53.37 -2.57 3.36
C HIS A 156 52.83 -2.19 4.75
N PRO A 157 53.57 -1.39 5.54
CA PRO A 157 53.19 -1.03 6.92
C PRO A 157 51.95 -0.12 7.04
N GLU A 158 51.43 0.39 5.93
CA GLU A 158 50.25 1.29 5.92
C GLU A 158 48.90 0.58 5.69
N ARG A 159 48.88 -0.75 5.49
CA ARG A 159 47.63 -1.50 5.27
C ARG A 159 47.37 -2.47 6.42
N GLU A 160 46.18 -2.36 7.00
CA GLU A 160 45.65 -3.19 8.10
C GLU A 160 45.99 -4.68 7.96
N LYS A 161 46.25 -5.34 9.10
CA LYS A 161 46.53 -6.79 9.14
C LYS A 161 45.30 -7.55 8.67
N ALA A 162 45.31 -7.95 7.40
CA ALA A 162 44.24 -8.73 6.78
C ALA A 162 44.68 -10.18 6.59
N LEU A 163 43.84 -11.14 6.99
CA LEU A 163 44.01 -12.57 6.69
C LEU A 163 42.77 -13.14 6.02
N ARG A 164 42.93 -14.22 5.25
CA ARG A 164 41.81 -14.94 4.63
C ARG A 164 41.70 -16.34 5.21
N LEU A 165 40.58 -16.63 5.86
CA LEU A 165 40.18 -17.97 6.26
C LEU A 165 39.50 -18.68 5.08
N ILE A 166 39.88 -19.92 4.84
CA ILE A 166 39.39 -20.76 3.74
C ILE A 166 38.51 -21.84 4.33
N GLY A 167 37.24 -21.83 3.94
CA GLY A 167 36.22 -22.77 4.35
C GLY A 167 35.90 -23.82 3.30
N LYS A 168 34.96 -24.71 3.65
CA LYS A 168 34.39 -25.73 2.75
C LYS A 168 33.69 -25.10 1.54
N ARG A 169 32.93 -24.05 1.79
CA ARG A 169 32.11 -23.35 0.79
C ARG A 169 32.43 -21.86 0.68
N TRP A 170 33.00 -21.28 1.73
CA TRP A 170 33.17 -19.84 1.87
C TRP A 170 34.64 -19.48 2.10
N ASN A 171 35.09 -18.35 1.56
CA ASN A 171 36.31 -17.69 2.02
C ASN A 171 35.91 -16.43 2.81
N LEU A 172 36.53 -16.24 3.97
CA LEU A 172 36.27 -15.11 4.86
C LEU A 172 37.55 -14.28 5.03
N ASP A 173 37.50 -13.02 4.63
CA ASP A 173 38.56 -12.04 4.87
C ASP A 173 38.32 -11.39 6.24
N VAL A 174 39.33 -11.40 7.12
CA VAL A 174 39.28 -10.85 8.47
C VAL A 174 40.34 -9.77 8.59
N VAL A 175 39.97 -8.63 9.17
CA VAL A 175 40.83 -7.46 9.34
C VAL A 175 40.84 -7.06 10.81
N GLU A 176 42.01 -6.69 11.33
CA GLU A 176 42.17 -6.09 12.66
C GLU A 176 42.04 -4.57 12.58
N HIS A 177 41.07 -4.00 13.30
CA HIS A 177 40.85 -2.55 13.43
C HIS A 177 40.72 -2.20 14.92
N ASP A 178 41.52 -1.25 15.41
CA ASP A 178 41.58 -0.84 16.84
C ASP A 178 41.69 -2.02 17.85
N GLY A 179 42.45 -3.06 17.48
CA GLY A 179 42.64 -4.25 18.31
C GLY A 179 41.48 -5.26 18.28
N VAL A 180 40.44 -5.01 17.49
CA VAL A 180 39.30 -5.92 17.30
C VAL A 180 39.38 -6.59 15.92
N TRP A 181 39.16 -7.90 15.90
CA TRP A 181 39.16 -8.70 14.67
C TRP A 181 37.74 -8.74 14.10
N LEU A 182 37.57 -8.21 12.88
CA LEU A 182 36.28 -8.13 12.23
C LEU A 182 36.29 -8.84 10.89
N ALA A 183 35.27 -9.65 10.65
CA ALA A 183 35.00 -10.18 9.34
C ALA A 183 34.66 -9.02 8.39
N SER A 184 35.44 -8.88 7.32
CA SER A 184 35.35 -7.75 6.37
C SER A 184 34.67 -8.13 5.06
N ARG A 185 34.85 -9.39 4.60
CA ARG A 185 34.28 -9.86 3.34
C ARG A 185 34.11 -11.37 3.33
N ILE A 186 32.99 -11.84 2.79
CA ILE A 186 32.74 -13.26 2.52
C ILE A 186 32.48 -13.51 1.03
N THR A 187 33.03 -14.61 0.51
CA THR A 187 32.88 -15.02 -0.90
C THR A 187 32.67 -16.52 -1.04
N GLU A 188 31.91 -16.96 -2.04
CA GLU A 188 31.72 -18.39 -2.33
C GLU A 188 32.94 -18.96 -3.08
N GLN A 189 33.35 -20.18 -2.71
CA GLN A 189 34.45 -20.88 -3.34
C GLN A 189 34.06 -21.39 -4.74
N LYS A 190 34.59 -20.78 -5.80
CA LYS A 190 34.34 -21.20 -7.20
C LYS A 190 35.45 -22.14 -7.72
N GLY A 191 35.26 -23.45 -7.53
CA GLY A 191 36.04 -24.54 -8.17
C GLY A 191 37.52 -24.67 -7.76
N LYS A 192 38.11 -25.85 -8.03
CA LYS A 192 39.49 -26.24 -7.64
C LYS A 192 40.63 -25.42 -8.29
N ARG A 193 40.34 -24.60 -9.31
CA ARG A 193 41.36 -23.99 -10.21
C ARG A 193 41.84 -22.57 -9.84
N SER A 194 41.37 -21.96 -8.74
CA SER A 194 41.62 -20.52 -8.47
C SER A 194 42.57 -20.18 -7.30
N GLN A 195 43.19 -21.15 -6.62
CA GLN A 195 44.09 -20.87 -5.50
C GLN A 195 45.52 -20.54 -5.99
N ARG A 196 45.81 -19.24 -6.16
CA ARG A 196 47.16 -18.72 -6.49
C ARG A 196 48.06 -18.49 -5.26
N LEU A 197 47.52 -18.56 -4.04
CA LEU A 197 48.25 -18.26 -2.81
C LEU A 197 48.56 -19.56 -2.04
N PRO A 198 49.75 -19.68 -1.40
CA PRO A 198 50.05 -20.80 -0.52
C PRO A 198 49.10 -20.79 0.67
N VAL A 199 48.48 -21.94 0.95
CA VAL A 199 47.58 -22.16 2.09
C VAL A 199 48.37 -22.75 3.24
N THR A 200 48.07 -22.30 4.45
CA THR A 200 48.75 -22.66 5.69
C THR A 200 47.73 -23.20 6.69
N LEU A 201 48.13 -24.21 7.47
CA LEU A 201 47.32 -24.75 8.55
C LEU A 201 47.54 -23.91 9.83
N LEU A 202 46.48 -23.38 10.42
CA LEU A 202 46.53 -22.58 11.64
C LEU A 202 45.77 -23.29 12.75
N GLU A 203 46.39 -23.45 13.92
CA GLU A 203 45.72 -23.91 15.13
C GLU A 203 45.62 -22.75 16.11
N ALA A 204 44.41 -22.33 16.44
CA ALA A 204 44.18 -21.18 17.29
C ALA A 204 42.81 -21.29 18.00
N PRO A 205 42.68 -20.89 19.28
CA PRO A 205 41.41 -20.88 20.01
C PRO A 205 40.56 -19.66 19.60
N TRP A 206 40.25 -19.55 18.31
CA TRP A 206 39.47 -18.44 17.75
C TRP A 206 38.01 -18.83 17.58
N THR A 207 37.11 -17.93 17.94
CA THR A 207 35.66 -18.12 17.83
C THR A 207 35.01 -17.01 17.03
N PHE A 208 33.84 -17.29 16.47
CA PHE A 208 33.01 -16.27 15.81
C PHE A 208 31.93 -15.80 16.79
N GLN A 209 31.67 -14.49 16.83
CA GLN A 209 30.59 -13.92 17.64
C GLN A 209 29.88 -12.83 16.85
N SER A 210 28.55 -12.70 17.02
CA SER A 210 27.81 -11.55 16.50
C SER A 210 28.26 -10.28 17.21
N VAL A 211 28.67 -9.27 16.43
CA VAL A 211 29.01 -7.92 16.93
C VAL A 211 28.08 -6.87 16.32
N THR A 212 26.88 -7.29 15.91
CA THR A 212 25.82 -6.36 15.49
C THR A 212 25.52 -5.37 16.63
N VAL A 213 25.04 -4.18 16.27
CA VAL A 213 24.66 -3.17 17.28
C VAL A 213 23.64 -3.75 18.27
N ALA A 214 22.72 -4.59 17.76
CA ALA A 214 21.71 -5.27 18.56
C ALA A 214 22.27 -6.31 19.55
N ALA A 215 23.38 -6.96 19.22
CA ALA A 215 24.02 -7.96 20.08
C ALA A 215 25.03 -7.35 21.07
N ARG A 216 25.81 -6.35 20.63
CA ARG A 216 26.93 -5.80 21.42
C ARG A 216 26.52 -4.65 22.35
N ASP A 217 25.71 -3.72 21.85
CA ASP A 217 25.55 -2.39 22.48
C ASP A 217 24.18 -2.18 23.14
N ARG A 218 23.27 -3.17 23.05
CA ARG A 218 21.89 -3.04 23.55
C ARG A 218 21.80 -2.72 25.05
N GLU A 219 22.58 -3.40 25.90
CA GLU A 219 22.56 -3.13 27.34
C GLU A 219 23.12 -1.75 27.69
N TRP A 220 24.22 -1.36 27.03
CA TRP A 220 24.80 -0.02 27.18
C TRP A 220 23.82 1.07 26.73
N LEU A 221 23.21 0.92 25.55
CA LEU A 221 22.18 1.82 25.03
C LEU A 221 20.98 1.89 25.98
N ARG A 222 20.50 0.75 26.49
CA ARG A 222 19.40 0.72 27.47
C ARG A 222 19.74 1.54 28.72
N ASN A 223 20.94 1.36 29.28
CA ASN A 223 21.37 2.11 30.47
C ASN A 223 21.51 3.61 30.19
N GLN A 224 22.08 3.98 29.04
CA GLN A 224 22.18 5.38 28.60
C GLN A 224 20.79 6.01 28.42
N ASN A 225 19.88 5.32 27.74
CA ASN A 225 18.52 5.78 27.49
C ASN A 225 17.73 5.95 28.79
N LEU A 226 17.84 5.00 29.74
CA LEU A 226 17.20 5.09 31.04
C LEU A 226 17.74 6.27 31.86
N SER A 227 19.06 6.51 31.81
CA SER A 227 19.66 7.69 32.43
C SER A 227 19.12 8.98 31.82
N GLN A 228 19.00 9.04 30.49
CA GLN A 228 18.48 10.22 29.79
C GLN A 228 16.98 10.43 30.06
N ALA A 229 16.19 9.35 30.18
CA ALA A 229 14.76 9.43 30.46
C ALA A 229 14.43 10.02 31.86
N LEU A 230 15.42 10.05 32.77
CA LEU A 230 15.32 10.75 34.06
C LEU A 230 15.60 12.25 33.96
N ASP A 231 16.15 12.72 32.84
CA ASP A 231 16.40 14.13 32.60
C ASP A 231 15.11 14.84 32.16
N ASN A 232 14.74 15.90 32.89
CA ASN A 232 13.58 16.72 32.55
C ASN A 232 13.74 17.40 31.17
N GLN A 233 14.95 17.52 30.63
CA GLN A 233 15.21 18.07 29.29
C GLN A 233 15.12 17.02 28.16
N SER A 234 14.89 15.74 28.48
CA SER A 234 14.71 14.69 27.45
C SER A 234 13.51 14.97 26.56
N TYR A 235 13.70 14.77 25.26
CA TYR A 235 12.62 14.90 24.29
C TYR A 235 11.53 13.83 24.50
N LEU A 236 11.94 12.59 24.76
CA LEU A 236 10.99 11.51 25.02
C LEU A 236 10.21 11.71 26.32
N HIS A 237 10.82 12.32 27.34
CA HIS A 237 10.13 12.69 28.58
C HIS A 237 9.13 13.84 28.39
N LEU A 238 9.50 14.87 27.61
CA LEU A 238 8.60 15.98 27.26
C LEU A 238 7.28 15.47 26.66
N TRP A 239 7.35 14.56 25.68
CA TRP A 239 6.15 14.02 25.04
C TRP A 239 5.38 13.03 25.91
N GLU A 240 6.03 12.35 26.87
CA GLU A 240 5.34 11.57 27.91
C GLU A 240 4.47 12.48 28.79
N GLN A 241 5.02 13.61 29.24
CA GLN A 241 4.27 14.60 30.02
C GLN A 241 3.09 15.17 29.22
N TYR A 242 3.29 15.52 27.94
CA TYR A 242 2.22 16.00 27.07
C TYR A 242 1.07 14.98 26.96
N GLN A 243 1.40 13.70 26.76
CA GLN A 243 0.39 12.64 26.68
C GLN A 243 -0.37 12.44 27.99
N ASN A 244 0.29 12.60 29.14
CA ASN A 244 -0.38 12.50 30.43
C ASN A 244 -1.45 13.58 30.60
N ILE A 245 -1.16 14.82 30.19
CA ILE A 245 -2.16 15.91 30.17
C ILE A 245 -3.29 15.58 29.19
N GLU A 246 -2.98 15.10 27.98
CA GLU A 246 -3.98 14.67 26.99
C GLU A 246 -4.91 13.58 27.56
N ARG A 247 -4.35 12.58 28.26
CA ARG A 247 -5.09 11.49 28.89
C ARG A 247 -5.98 11.97 30.03
N GLU A 248 -5.45 12.80 30.93
CA GLU A 248 -6.23 13.41 32.02
C GLU A 248 -7.39 14.24 31.47
N ARG A 249 -7.17 14.91 30.36
CA ARG A 249 -8.19 15.72 29.70
C ARG A 249 -9.29 14.88 29.06
N SER A 250 -8.96 13.79 28.35
CA SER A 250 -9.97 12.84 27.86
C SER A 250 -10.83 12.30 29.04
N LEU A 251 -10.20 11.99 30.17
CA LEU A 251 -10.90 11.56 31.38
C LEU A 251 -11.78 12.65 32.00
N ARG A 252 -11.27 13.89 32.14
CA ARG A 252 -12.05 15.04 32.65
C ARG A 252 -13.28 15.29 31.77
N ARG A 253 -13.10 15.29 30.44
CA ARG A 253 -14.19 15.47 29.47
C ARG A 253 -15.26 14.39 29.58
N ALA A 254 -14.86 13.12 29.74
CA ALA A 254 -15.79 12.02 29.95
C ALA A 254 -16.56 12.16 31.27
N ARG A 255 -15.90 12.61 32.34
CA ARG A 255 -16.52 12.85 33.66
C ARG A 255 -17.48 14.04 33.66
N GLU A 256 -17.12 15.13 32.98
CA GLU A 256 -17.94 16.33 32.83
C GLU A 256 -19.24 16.04 32.08
N LEU A 257 -19.17 15.26 30.98
CA LEU A 257 -20.39 14.82 30.30
C LEU A 257 -21.18 13.82 31.16
N GLY A 258 -20.48 12.93 31.87
CA GLY A 258 -21.09 11.87 32.64
C GLY A 258 -21.79 10.81 31.77
N ALA A 259 -22.70 10.06 32.38
CA ALA A 259 -23.49 9.03 31.72
C ALA A 259 -24.95 9.48 31.58
N LEU A 260 -25.42 9.62 30.34
CA LEU A 260 -26.78 10.05 30.02
C LEU A 260 -27.71 8.84 30.02
N LEU A 261 -28.71 8.83 30.89
CA LEU A 261 -29.66 7.72 31.00
C LEU A 261 -30.68 7.79 29.86
N TYR A 262 -30.95 6.65 29.21
CA TYR A 262 -32.10 6.48 28.32
C TYR A 262 -32.91 5.25 28.75
N ALA A 263 -34.22 5.45 28.90
CA ALA A 263 -35.14 4.41 29.39
C ALA A 263 -36.06 3.85 28.31
N ARG A 264 -36.00 4.40 27.09
CA ARG A 264 -36.84 4.00 25.95
C ARG A 264 -35.98 3.37 24.86
N ARG A 265 -36.53 2.36 24.19
CA ARG A 265 -35.87 1.71 23.07
C ARG A 265 -35.57 2.74 21.97
N PRO A 266 -34.31 2.82 21.47
CA PRO A 266 -33.95 3.76 20.41
C PRO A 266 -34.69 3.45 19.10
N GLU A 267 -35.02 4.48 18.32
CA GLU A 267 -35.66 4.32 17.00
C GLU A 267 -34.62 4.33 15.88
N TYR A 268 -34.70 3.42 14.91
CA TYR A 268 -33.80 3.39 13.75
C TYR A 268 -34.45 4.00 12.51
N ARG A 269 -33.80 4.99 11.88
CA ARG A 269 -34.23 5.57 10.60
C ARG A 269 -33.02 5.93 9.75
N ALA A 270 -32.98 5.45 8.50
CA ALA A 270 -31.98 5.81 7.50
C ALA A 270 -30.51 5.73 7.97
N GLY A 271 -30.16 4.71 8.76
CA GLY A 271 -28.77 4.56 9.26
C GLY A 271 -28.45 5.33 10.53
N ILE A 272 -29.44 5.96 11.17
CA ILE A 272 -29.29 6.75 12.41
C ILE A 272 -30.23 6.18 13.48
N TRP A 273 -29.72 6.05 14.70
CA TRP A 273 -30.47 5.68 15.88
C TRP A 273 -30.82 6.91 16.71
N ARG A 274 -32.09 7.06 17.04
CA ARG A 274 -32.63 8.15 17.85
C ARG A 274 -32.83 7.70 19.29
N PHE A 275 -32.14 8.36 20.22
CA PHE A 275 -32.21 8.11 21.64
C PHE A 275 -32.99 9.23 22.35
N HIS A 276 -33.81 8.86 23.33
CA HIS A 276 -34.44 9.81 24.25
C HIS A 276 -33.67 9.76 25.58
N VAL A 277 -32.85 10.78 25.82
CA VAL A 277 -31.91 10.84 26.94
C VAL A 277 -32.36 11.83 28.00
N GLN A 278 -32.04 11.54 29.27
CA GLN A 278 -32.12 12.49 30.37
C GLN A 278 -30.76 13.18 30.51
N ALA A 279 -30.68 14.44 30.10
CA ALA A 279 -29.47 15.25 30.14
C ALA A 279 -29.77 16.70 30.53
N THR A 280 -28.82 17.37 31.18
CA THR A 280 -28.91 18.80 31.51
C THR A 280 -28.59 19.68 30.30
N PRO A 281 -29.00 20.96 30.28
CA PRO A 281 -28.61 21.91 29.25
C PRO A 281 -27.09 22.01 29.05
N GLU A 282 -26.32 21.92 30.15
CA GLU A 282 -24.86 21.91 30.13
C GLU A 282 -24.30 20.68 29.41
N GLN A 283 -24.85 19.48 29.69
CA GLN A 283 -24.46 18.24 29.00
C GLN A 283 -24.78 18.28 27.50
N PHE A 284 -25.93 18.83 27.11
CA PHE A 284 -26.24 19.09 25.70
C PHE A 284 -25.29 20.10 25.07
N GLY A 285 -24.87 21.12 25.83
CA GLY A 285 -23.83 22.07 25.44
C GLY A 285 -22.50 21.37 25.13
N LEU A 286 -22.06 20.45 26.00
CA LEU A 286 -20.82 19.69 25.82
C LEU A 286 -20.86 18.77 24.58
N LEU A 287 -21.99 18.10 24.33
CA LEU A 287 -22.20 17.29 23.12
C LEU A 287 -22.10 18.13 21.83
N ARG A 288 -22.69 19.33 21.83
CA ARG A 288 -22.66 20.25 20.67
C ARG A 288 -21.28 20.86 20.44
N GLN A 289 -20.53 21.14 21.50
CA GLN A 289 -19.18 21.71 21.40
C GLN A 289 -18.12 20.66 21.05
N GLY A 290 -18.37 19.37 21.35
CA GLY A 290 -17.42 18.29 21.11
C GLY A 290 -17.47 17.67 19.73
N GLY A 291 -17.16 18.43 18.68
CA GLY A 291 -17.08 17.90 17.31
C GLY A 291 -16.33 16.56 17.23
N ASN A 292 -16.95 15.56 16.58
CA ASN A 292 -16.48 14.17 16.43
C ASN A 292 -16.35 13.33 17.73
N LEU A 293 -17.20 13.55 18.73
CA LEU A 293 -17.30 12.62 19.88
C LEU A 293 -17.74 11.22 19.44
N THR A 294 -16.97 10.21 19.86
CA THR A 294 -17.40 8.81 19.83
C THR A 294 -18.09 8.50 21.15
N LEU A 295 -19.32 8.02 21.08
CA LEU A 295 -20.13 7.69 22.24
C LEU A 295 -20.25 6.17 22.36
N GLN A 296 -20.20 5.67 23.58
CA GLN A 296 -20.52 4.30 23.92
C GLN A 296 -21.92 4.22 24.51
N VAL A 297 -22.68 3.23 24.06
CA VAL A 297 -24.00 2.89 24.57
C VAL A 297 -23.92 1.52 25.22
N ALA A 298 -24.25 1.47 26.51
CA ALA A 298 -24.17 0.25 27.31
C ALA A 298 -25.42 0.12 28.19
N ALA A 299 -25.80 -1.12 28.53
CA ALA A 299 -26.89 -1.37 29.47
C ALA A 299 -26.54 -0.89 30.89
N GLU A 300 -25.27 -1.01 31.27
CA GLU A 300 -24.73 -0.59 32.56
C GLU A 300 -23.93 0.71 32.47
N ARG A 301 -23.81 1.41 33.59
CA ARG A 301 -23.01 2.64 33.66
C ARG A 301 -21.53 2.30 33.45
N PRO A 302 -20.83 2.97 32.53
CA PRO A 302 -19.42 2.68 32.24
C PRO A 302 -18.54 2.71 33.48
N ALA A 303 -17.63 1.74 33.63
CA ALA A 303 -16.79 1.57 34.82
C ALA A 303 -15.96 2.82 35.15
N HIS A 304 -15.46 3.55 34.15
CA HIS A 304 -14.68 4.78 34.33
C HIS A 304 -15.50 5.97 34.87
N LEU A 305 -16.83 5.82 34.99
CA LEU A 305 -17.78 6.79 35.54
C LEU A 305 -18.47 6.29 36.82
N GLN A 306 -18.02 5.17 37.39
CA GLN A 306 -18.49 4.65 38.69
C GLN A 306 -17.60 5.20 39.82
N GLU A 307 -18.19 5.69 40.91
CA GLU A 307 -17.44 6.25 42.04
C GLU A 307 -16.68 5.14 42.81
N GLY A 308 -15.39 5.38 43.09
CA GLY A 308 -14.57 4.52 43.95
C GLY A 308 -13.85 3.33 43.28
N GLN A 309 -13.96 3.16 41.96
CA GLN A 309 -13.17 2.19 41.21
C GLN A 309 -12.09 2.91 40.37
N GLU A 310 -10.82 2.55 40.55
CA GLU A 310 -9.81 2.90 39.56
C GLU A 310 -10.17 2.27 38.21
N PRO A 311 -9.97 2.97 37.08
CA PRO A 311 -10.19 2.38 35.77
C PRO A 311 -9.33 1.13 35.65
N VAL A 312 -9.97 -0.04 35.56
CA VAL A 312 -9.29 -1.33 35.50
C VAL A 312 -8.27 -1.33 34.36
N THR A 313 -6.99 -1.41 34.72
CA THR A 313 -5.83 -1.43 33.81
C THR A 313 -5.64 -2.78 33.12
N GLY A 314 -6.46 -3.78 33.43
CA GLY A 314 -6.44 -5.12 32.82
C GLY A 314 -7.46 -5.30 31.70
N THR A 315 -7.05 -5.98 30.63
CA THR A 315 -7.96 -6.51 29.60
C THR A 315 -8.82 -7.63 30.19
N THR A 316 -10.00 -7.30 30.72
CA THR A 316 -11.02 -8.31 31.00
C THR A 316 -11.52 -8.83 29.65
N ARG A 317 -11.09 -10.06 29.28
CA ARG A 317 -11.59 -10.81 28.11
C ARG A 317 -13.05 -11.29 28.34
N GLY A 318 -13.96 -10.37 28.62
CA GLY A 318 -15.39 -10.57 28.47
C GLY A 318 -15.84 -9.75 27.27
N ARG A 319 -16.35 -10.40 26.23
CA ARG A 319 -17.02 -9.71 25.10
C ARG A 319 -18.28 -9.03 25.64
N ILE A 320 -18.15 -7.82 26.18
CA ILE A 320 -19.27 -6.89 26.19
C ILE A 320 -19.28 -6.30 24.79
N GLN A 321 -20.27 -6.65 23.97
CA GLN A 321 -20.55 -5.94 22.71
C GLN A 321 -21.02 -4.55 23.08
N GLU A 322 -20.09 -3.61 23.20
CA GLU A 322 -20.41 -2.19 23.41
C GLU A 322 -20.86 -1.58 22.08
N PHE A 323 -22.05 -0.98 22.05
CA PHE A 323 -22.53 -0.28 20.87
C PHE A 323 -21.86 1.08 20.78
N LEU A 324 -20.98 1.25 19.80
CA LEU A 324 -20.24 2.50 19.57
C LEU A 324 -20.91 3.31 18.45
N ALA A 325 -21.09 4.60 18.67
CA ALA A 325 -21.73 5.48 17.70
C ALA A 325 -21.13 6.89 17.69
N GLU A 326 -21.16 7.53 16.52
CA GLU A 326 -20.82 8.93 16.34
C GLU A 326 -22.03 9.81 16.64
N PHE A 327 -21.79 10.93 17.31
CA PHE A 327 -22.78 11.98 17.51
C PHE A 327 -23.18 12.62 16.18
N VAL A 328 -24.49 12.66 15.86
CA VAL A 328 -25.00 13.35 14.67
C VAL A 328 -25.60 14.70 15.07
N ARG A 329 -26.60 14.71 15.95
CA ARG A 329 -27.18 15.94 16.50
C ARG A 329 -27.86 15.70 17.84
N ALA A 330 -28.12 16.80 18.55
CA ALA A 330 -28.95 16.82 19.75
C ALA A 330 -30.01 17.92 19.69
N ASP A 331 -31.24 17.53 20.01
CA ASP A 331 -32.36 18.44 20.26
C ASP A 331 -32.61 18.50 21.77
N GLU A 332 -32.18 19.61 22.36
CA GLU A 332 -32.27 19.89 23.80
C GLU A 332 -33.72 20.05 24.27
N ALA A 333 -34.59 20.64 23.45
CA ALA A 333 -35.99 20.86 23.81
C ALA A 333 -36.78 19.55 23.84
N ALA A 334 -36.42 18.59 22.98
CA ALA A 334 -37.06 17.29 22.89
C ALA A 334 -36.35 16.18 23.70
N GLY A 335 -35.17 16.45 24.27
CA GLY A 335 -34.33 15.44 24.93
C GLY A 335 -33.84 14.35 23.96
N ILE A 336 -33.67 14.69 22.68
CA ILE A 336 -33.35 13.73 21.61
C ILE A 336 -31.87 13.79 21.26
N LEU A 337 -31.27 12.62 21.13
CA LEU A 337 -29.89 12.41 20.69
C LEU A 337 -29.88 11.47 19.48
N ASP A 338 -29.48 11.97 18.33
CA ASP A 338 -29.36 11.17 17.10
C ASP A 338 -27.90 10.70 16.95
N LEU A 339 -27.70 9.39 16.90
CA LEU A 339 -26.38 8.74 16.86
C LEU A 339 -26.26 7.83 15.63
N ARG A 340 -25.08 7.82 15.00
CA ARG A 340 -24.77 6.96 13.86
C ARG A 340 -23.86 5.82 14.28
N PRO A 341 -24.25 4.54 14.12
CA PRO A 341 -23.43 3.41 14.55
C PRO A 341 -22.11 3.37 13.79
N LEU A 342 -21.03 3.03 14.49
CA LEU A 342 -19.68 2.91 13.92
C LEU A 342 -19.47 1.59 13.17
N ASP A 343 -20.01 0.49 13.68
CA ASP A 343 -20.01 -0.81 13.02
C ASP A 343 -21.41 -1.08 12.45
N ARG A 344 -21.48 -1.39 11.14
CA ARG A 344 -22.74 -1.64 10.42
C ARG A 344 -23.18 -3.11 10.43
N GLU A 345 -22.37 -4.02 10.97
CA GLU A 345 -22.76 -5.40 11.23
C GLU A 345 -23.69 -5.43 12.45
N GLU A 346 -24.99 -5.60 12.21
CA GLU A 346 -26.07 -6.05 13.12
C GLU A 346 -25.86 -5.95 14.65
N SER A 347 -25.39 -4.81 15.17
CA SER A 347 -25.42 -4.54 16.60
C SER A 347 -26.55 -3.54 16.87
N GLU A 348 -27.67 -4.02 17.42
CA GLU A 348 -28.69 -3.14 17.97
C GLU A 348 -28.18 -2.54 19.29
N PRO A 349 -28.41 -1.25 19.56
CA PRO A 349 -28.14 -0.70 20.87
C PRO A 349 -29.05 -1.37 21.92
N PRO A 350 -28.61 -1.43 23.19
CA PRO A 350 -29.46 -1.95 24.26
C PRO A 350 -30.80 -1.20 24.32
N PRO A 351 -31.90 -1.85 24.76
CA PRO A 351 -33.21 -1.23 24.79
C PRO A 351 -33.34 -0.11 25.85
N ALA A 352 -32.51 -0.15 26.89
CA ALA A 352 -32.37 0.89 27.91
C ALA A 352 -30.95 0.83 28.50
N GLY A 353 -30.44 1.95 28.99
CA GLY A 353 -29.10 2.03 29.56
C GLY A 353 -28.53 3.44 29.56
N TYR A 354 -27.23 3.55 29.30
CA TYR A 354 -26.49 4.80 29.36
C TYR A 354 -25.77 5.10 28.05
N VAL A 355 -25.72 6.40 27.70
CA VAL A 355 -24.85 6.95 26.64
C VAL A 355 -23.75 7.77 27.32
N ALA A 356 -22.49 7.50 27.01
CA ALA A 356 -21.34 8.21 27.56
C ALA A 356 -20.24 8.40 26.51
N VAL A 357 -19.24 9.26 26.78
CA VAL A 357 -18.05 9.35 25.93
C VAL A 357 -17.30 8.01 25.94
N SER A 358 -16.98 7.49 24.76
CA SER A 358 -16.15 6.30 24.66
C SER A 358 -14.68 6.67 24.82
N LEU A 359 -14.03 6.06 25.83
CA LEU A 359 -12.58 6.17 26.02
C LEU A 359 -11.80 5.03 25.35
N LEU A 360 -12.48 4.08 24.69
CA LEU A 360 -11.83 2.92 24.09
C LEU A 360 -10.87 3.32 22.96
N GLY A 361 -11.28 4.25 22.10
CA GLY A 361 -10.44 4.76 21.01
C GLY A 361 -9.17 5.43 21.52
N ASP A 362 -9.35 6.39 22.43
CA ASP A 362 -8.27 7.13 23.08
C ASP A 362 -7.32 6.19 23.84
N ARG A 363 -7.87 5.24 24.61
CA ARG A 363 -7.08 4.25 25.34
C ARG A 363 -6.22 3.40 24.40
N MET A 364 -6.79 2.89 23.31
CA MET A 364 -6.02 2.12 22.32
C MET A 364 -4.93 2.95 21.64
N GLN A 365 -5.20 4.23 21.39
CA GLN A 365 -4.22 5.18 20.85
C GLN A 365 -3.06 5.39 21.85
N PHE A 366 -3.36 5.72 23.10
CA PHE A 366 -2.35 5.90 24.16
C PHE A 366 -1.55 4.63 24.44
N GLU A 367 -2.19 3.46 24.49
CA GLU A 367 -1.50 2.19 24.70
C GLU A 367 -0.52 1.86 23.57
N ARG A 368 -0.84 2.23 22.32
CA ARG A 368 0.08 2.06 21.18
C ARG A 368 1.27 3.00 21.28
N ARG A 369 1.04 4.27 21.62
CA ARG A 369 2.09 5.27 21.86
C ARG A 369 3.02 4.84 23.00
N ASP A 370 2.45 4.43 24.14
CA ASP A 370 3.21 3.96 25.30
C ASP A 370 4.05 2.73 24.99
N ARG A 371 3.46 1.72 24.35
CA ARG A 371 4.19 0.51 23.96
C ARG A 371 5.36 0.84 23.03
N ALA A 372 5.16 1.73 22.06
CA ALA A 372 6.21 2.12 21.13
C ALA A 372 7.33 2.89 21.85
N ARG A 373 6.98 3.89 22.67
CA ARG A 373 7.93 4.68 23.45
C ARG A 373 8.74 3.81 24.42
N GLN A 374 8.07 2.95 25.19
CA GLN A 374 8.72 2.03 26.12
C GLN A 374 9.70 1.09 25.41
N ALA A 375 9.31 0.51 24.27
CA ALA A 375 10.21 -0.33 23.49
C ALA A 375 11.45 0.44 23.01
N ILE A 376 11.28 1.70 22.60
CA ILE A 376 12.38 2.59 22.16
C ILE A 376 13.33 2.87 23.33
N VAL A 377 12.81 3.34 24.46
CA VAL A 377 13.61 3.67 25.66
C VAL A 377 14.37 2.45 26.19
N MET A 378 13.70 1.29 26.24
CA MET A 378 14.29 0.04 26.73
C MET A 378 15.28 -0.61 25.75
N ALA A 379 15.52 -0.01 24.57
CA ALA A 379 16.33 -0.58 23.50
C ALA A 379 15.83 -1.96 23.02
N ASP A 380 14.54 -2.24 23.24
CA ASP A 380 13.84 -3.49 22.86
C ASP A 380 13.31 -3.44 21.42
N THR A 381 13.51 -2.33 20.73
CA THR A 381 13.24 -2.24 19.29
C THR A 381 14.30 -2.99 18.48
N PRO A 382 13.97 -3.34 17.22
CA PRO A 382 14.93 -3.93 16.29
C PRO A 382 16.10 -3.00 15.96
N MET A 383 15.92 -1.68 16.13
CA MET A 383 16.96 -0.65 16.05
C MET A 383 17.26 -0.09 17.45
N PRO A 384 18.08 -0.77 18.28
CA PRO A 384 18.27 -0.41 19.69
C PRO A 384 18.76 1.03 19.92
N GLN A 385 19.50 1.59 18.97
CA GLN A 385 20.04 2.95 19.02
C GLN A 385 19.01 4.05 18.71
N LEU A 386 17.76 3.70 18.42
CA LEU A 386 16.73 4.65 18.00
C LEU A 386 16.47 5.75 19.05
N ALA A 387 16.43 5.42 20.34
CA ALA A 387 16.25 6.43 21.40
C ALA A 387 17.41 7.44 21.41
N ALA A 388 18.65 6.95 21.36
CA ALA A 388 19.84 7.79 21.32
C ALA A 388 19.86 8.70 20.08
N LEU A 389 19.39 8.23 18.91
CA LEU A 389 19.21 9.07 17.72
C LEU A 389 18.19 10.19 17.92
N LEU A 390 17.06 9.90 18.57
CA LEU A 390 15.98 10.87 18.85
C LEU A 390 16.42 11.94 19.86
N GLU A 391 17.26 11.57 20.82
CA GLU A 391 17.83 12.46 21.84
C GLU A 391 19.11 13.18 21.37
N GLY A 392 19.64 12.86 20.17
CA GLY A 392 20.87 13.46 19.65
C GLY A 392 22.15 12.99 20.32
N LEU A 393 22.10 11.84 20.99
CA LEU A 393 23.22 11.20 21.68
C LEU A 393 24.14 10.44 20.71
N GLU A 394 25.34 10.09 21.19
CA GLU A 394 26.26 9.23 20.45
C GLU A 394 25.65 7.83 20.22
N VAL A 395 25.87 7.27 19.04
CA VAL A 395 25.41 5.92 18.69
C VAL A 395 26.54 5.13 18.05
N PRO A 396 26.61 3.82 18.29
CA PRO A 396 27.56 2.96 17.63
C PRO A 396 27.33 2.97 16.10
N GLN A 397 28.42 2.93 15.35
CA GLN A 397 28.37 2.91 13.90
C GLN A 397 27.95 1.53 13.39
N ARG A 398 26.91 1.50 12.55
CA ARG A 398 26.48 0.31 11.81
C ARG A 398 27.12 0.32 10.43
N ARG A 399 27.84 -0.76 10.06
CA ARG A 399 28.35 -0.93 8.70
C ARG A 399 27.27 -1.57 7.83
N LEU A 400 26.95 -0.94 6.71
CA LEU A 400 26.02 -1.48 5.72
C LEU A 400 26.70 -1.58 4.36
N GLN A 401 26.31 -2.60 3.57
CA GLN A 401 26.71 -2.67 2.18
C GLN A 401 25.99 -1.57 1.39
N ARG A 402 26.77 -0.66 0.79
CA ARG A 402 26.23 0.37 -0.09
C ARG A 402 25.63 -0.25 -1.35
N GLN A 403 24.44 0.21 -1.71
CA GLN A 403 23.68 -0.17 -2.87
C GLN A 403 23.56 1.02 -3.82
N PRO A 404 23.64 0.82 -5.14
CA PRO A 404 23.46 1.89 -6.10
C PRO A 404 22.00 2.37 -6.10
N ALA A 405 21.82 3.69 -6.12
CA ALA A 405 20.51 4.34 -6.20
C ALA A 405 19.67 3.83 -7.39
N LEU A 406 20.19 3.94 -8.61
CA LEU A 406 19.57 3.42 -9.83
C LEU A 406 20.51 2.42 -10.52
N THR A 407 19.93 1.43 -11.21
CA THR A 407 20.68 0.49 -12.06
C THR A 407 20.21 0.62 -13.51
N ARG A 408 21.00 0.15 -14.47
CA ARG A 408 20.64 0.21 -15.91
C ARG A 408 19.34 -0.51 -16.27
N SER A 409 18.81 -1.35 -15.37
CA SER A 409 17.59 -2.14 -15.55
C SER A 409 16.52 -1.85 -14.51
N SER A 410 16.68 -0.82 -13.65
CA SER A 410 15.72 -0.57 -12.57
C SER A 410 14.41 -0.01 -13.11
N GLN A 411 13.29 -0.66 -12.80
CA GLN A 411 11.95 -0.12 -13.09
C GLN A 411 11.67 1.15 -12.25
N ALA A 412 12.51 1.44 -11.27
CA ALA A 412 12.45 2.65 -10.45
C ALA A 412 12.55 3.94 -11.26
N ASP A 413 13.21 3.92 -12.42
CA ASP A 413 13.29 5.10 -13.30
C ASP A 413 11.91 5.46 -13.87
N ALA A 414 11.07 4.44 -14.16
CA ALA A 414 9.70 4.62 -14.62
C ALA A 414 8.76 5.21 -13.56
N ALA A 415 9.16 5.23 -12.28
CA ALA A 415 8.39 5.91 -11.24
C ALA A 415 8.42 7.44 -11.44
N PHE A 416 9.48 7.98 -12.04
CA PHE A 416 9.62 9.39 -12.36
C PHE A 416 8.92 9.74 -13.68
N ARG A 417 8.31 10.93 -13.77
CA ARG A 417 7.73 11.44 -15.02
C ARG A 417 8.83 12.11 -15.84
N GLY A 418 9.64 11.29 -16.52
CA GLY A 418 10.85 11.73 -17.23
C GLY A 418 12.13 11.43 -16.43
N THR A 419 13.25 12.03 -16.82
CA THR A 419 14.54 11.77 -16.19
C THR A 419 14.60 12.37 -14.77
N PRO A 420 14.94 11.58 -13.73
CA PRO A 420 15.04 12.09 -12.37
C PRO A 420 16.17 13.10 -12.22
N THR A 421 15.98 14.08 -11.33
CA THR A 421 17.02 15.08 -11.04
C THR A 421 18.16 14.48 -10.22
N THR A 422 19.33 15.11 -10.24
CA THR A 422 20.47 14.71 -9.41
C THR A 422 20.11 14.64 -7.92
N ARG A 423 19.31 15.58 -7.42
CA ARG A 423 18.82 15.55 -6.02
C ARG A 423 17.84 14.43 -5.74
N GLN A 424 16.97 14.08 -6.69
CA GLN A 424 16.07 12.94 -6.53
C GLN A 424 16.87 11.62 -6.48
N ILE A 425 17.90 11.48 -7.32
CA ILE A 425 18.81 10.32 -7.30
C ILE A 425 19.60 10.27 -6.00
N GLU A 426 20.13 11.41 -5.55
CA GLU A 426 20.86 11.52 -4.28
C GLU A 426 19.94 11.21 -3.08
N ALA A 427 18.68 11.63 -3.13
CA ALA A 427 17.70 11.29 -2.09
C ALA A 427 17.41 9.79 -2.05
N LEU A 428 17.36 9.15 -3.22
CA LEU A 428 17.27 7.71 -3.34
C LEU A 428 18.51 7.01 -2.76
N ASP A 429 19.72 7.51 -3.05
CA ASP A 429 20.98 6.98 -2.52
C ASP A 429 21.03 7.07 -1.00
N ILE A 430 20.68 8.23 -0.43
CA ILE A 430 20.65 8.48 1.02
C ILE A 430 19.61 7.57 1.69
N ALA A 431 18.38 7.52 1.16
CA ALA A 431 17.32 6.69 1.73
C ALA A 431 17.60 5.19 1.64
N LEU A 432 18.28 4.76 0.57
CA LEU A 432 18.65 3.36 0.37
C LEU A 432 19.82 2.94 1.26
N ASN A 433 20.77 3.84 1.52
CA ASN A 433 22.03 3.53 2.18
C ASN A 433 22.16 4.06 3.62
N THR A 434 21.13 4.69 4.18
CA THR A 434 21.17 5.12 5.58
C THR A 434 21.39 3.92 6.52
N PRO A 435 22.28 4.03 7.53
CA PRO A 435 22.42 3.02 8.58
C PRO A 435 21.24 2.97 9.54
N ASP A 436 20.45 4.03 9.57
CA ASP A 436 19.42 4.28 10.57
C ASP A 436 18.22 5.07 9.98
N ILE A 437 18.30 6.40 9.97
CA ILE A 437 17.24 7.33 9.61
C ILE A 437 17.68 8.14 8.38
N ALA A 438 16.79 8.32 7.41
CA ALA A 438 16.96 9.24 6.30
C ALA A 438 15.82 10.27 6.31
N LEU A 439 16.13 11.55 6.12
CA LEU A 439 15.16 12.63 5.99
C LEU A 439 15.20 13.24 4.59
N ILE A 440 14.07 13.19 3.92
CA ILE A 440 13.85 13.82 2.61
C ILE A 440 12.87 14.97 2.82
N GLN A 441 13.40 16.19 2.82
CA GLN A 441 12.58 17.39 2.73
C GLN A 441 12.20 17.60 1.27
N GLY A 442 10.90 17.79 1.01
CA GLY A 442 10.44 18.14 -0.34
C GLY A 442 9.50 19.34 -0.30
N PRO A 443 9.95 20.51 -0.76
CA PRO A 443 9.08 21.65 -1.04
C PRO A 443 7.87 21.28 -1.94
N PRO A 444 6.82 22.13 -2.01
CA PRO A 444 5.63 21.87 -2.81
C PRO A 444 5.96 21.50 -4.26
N GLY A 445 5.37 20.41 -4.76
CA GLY A 445 5.53 20.00 -6.15
C GLY A 445 6.88 19.37 -6.52
N THR A 446 7.76 19.06 -5.57
CA THR A 446 9.11 18.50 -5.85
C THR A 446 9.16 17.00 -6.15
N GLY A 447 8.01 16.33 -6.11
CA GLY A 447 7.92 14.89 -6.43
C GLY A 447 8.27 13.95 -5.29
N LYS A 448 8.06 14.34 -4.01
CA LYS A 448 8.23 13.47 -2.83
C LYS A 448 7.68 12.05 -3.02
N THR A 449 6.42 11.96 -3.45
CA THR A 449 5.74 10.68 -3.70
C THR A 449 6.40 9.85 -4.80
N ARG A 450 7.04 10.50 -5.79
CA ARG A 450 7.80 9.82 -6.85
C ARG A 450 9.08 9.19 -6.31
N VAL A 451 9.79 9.91 -5.43
CA VAL A 451 10.96 9.38 -4.73
C VAL A 451 10.58 8.20 -3.84
N ILE A 452 9.45 8.27 -3.13
CA ILE A 452 8.92 7.14 -2.33
C ILE A 452 8.65 5.91 -3.21
N ALA A 453 7.95 6.09 -4.33
CA ALA A 453 7.64 5.01 -5.26
C ALA A 453 8.92 4.37 -5.85
N ALA A 454 9.88 5.20 -6.28
CA ALA A 454 11.17 4.73 -6.78
C ALA A 454 11.96 3.96 -5.70
N LEU A 455 11.93 4.44 -4.46
CA LEU A 455 12.62 3.80 -3.33
C LEU A 455 12.01 2.43 -3.06
N GLN A 456 10.69 2.32 -3.01
CA GLN A 456 9.99 1.06 -2.81
C GLN A 456 10.32 0.04 -3.91
N GLN A 457 10.36 0.50 -5.16
CA GLN A 457 10.77 -0.34 -6.29
C GLN A 457 12.22 -0.84 -6.14
N ARG A 458 13.16 0.04 -5.76
CA ARG A 458 14.56 -0.36 -5.52
C ARG A 458 14.73 -1.29 -4.34
N LEU A 459 14.01 -1.06 -3.24
CA LEU A 459 14.01 -1.96 -2.07
C LEU A 459 13.52 -3.35 -2.44
N ALA A 460 12.47 -3.42 -3.26
CA ALA A 460 11.92 -4.67 -3.75
C ALA A 460 12.90 -5.42 -4.68
N GLU A 461 13.58 -4.70 -5.59
CA GLU A 461 14.61 -5.25 -6.48
C GLU A 461 15.85 -5.77 -5.74
N LEU A 462 16.14 -5.28 -4.54
CA LEU A 462 17.28 -5.71 -3.72
C LEU A 462 16.99 -6.93 -2.85
N SER A 463 15.71 -7.32 -2.70
CA SER A 463 15.33 -8.44 -1.85
C SER A 463 15.64 -9.76 -2.57
N PRO A 464 16.36 -10.71 -1.94
CA PRO A 464 16.88 -11.92 -2.59
C PRO A 464 15.85 -13.01 -2.89
N ASP A 465 14.62 -12.95 -2.35
CA ASP A 465 13.57 -13.97 -2.55
C ASP A 465 12.20 -13.33 -2.86
N PRO A 466 11.77 -13.33 -4.13
CA PRO A 466 10.48 -12.80 -4.55
C PRO A 466 9.26 -13.47 -3.88
N GLY A 467 9.38 -14.74 -3.47
CA GLY A 467 8.29 -15.51 -2.86
C GLY A 467 8.03 -15.17 -1.38
N LYS A 468 8.96 -14.46 -0.72
CA LYS A 468 8.87 -14.02 0.69
C LYS A 468 8.95 -12.49 0.87
N LEU A 469 8.76 -11.77 -0.23
CA LEU A 469 8.76 -10.32 -0.32
C LEU A 469 7.61 -9.64 0.47
N ALA A 470 6.56 -10.40 0.77
CA ALA A 470 5.30 -9.82 1.12
C ALA A 470 5.34 -9.09 2.48
N GLY A 471 4.96 -7.81 2.47
CA GLY A 471 4.88 -6.96 3.66
C GLY A 471 6.22 -6.62 4.35
N GLN A 472 7.34 -6.63 3.63
CA GLN A 472 8.65 -6.21 4.18
C GLN A 472 8.75 -4.70 4.43
N THR A 473 8.02 -3.90 3.65
CA THR A 473 8.03 -2.43 3.75
C THR A 473 6.70 -1.91 4.28
N LEU A 474 6.76 -1.09 5.32
CA LEU A 474 5.61 -0.33 5.82
C LEU A 474 5.65 1.08 5.24
N LEU A 475 4.60 1.47 4.53
CA LEU A 475 4.33 2.84 4.12
C LEU A 475 3.29 3.44 5.07
N THR A 476 3.55 4.62 5.62
CA THR A 476 2.64 5.23 6.58
C THR A 476 2.58 6.75 6.51
N SER A 477 1.53 7.33 7.09
CA SER A 477 1.32 8.77 7.19
C SER A 477 0.30 9.09 8.30
N ALA A 478 0.15 10.36 8.67
CA ALA A 478 -0.83 10.80 9.68
C ALA A 478 -2.29 10.54 9.24
N GLN A 479 -2.60 10.85 7.98
CA GLN A 479 -3.98 10.91 7.49
C GLN A 479 -4.27 9.79 6.49
N HIS A 480 -5.50 9.27 6.51
CA HIS A 480 -5.94 8.22 5.58
C HIS A 480 -5.78 8.60 4.10
N ALA A 481 -6.09 9.85 3.74
CA ALA A 481 -5.96 10.35 2.37
C ALA A 481 -4.50 10.45 1.92
N ALA A 482 -3.59 10.84 2.82
CA ALA A 482 -2.15 10.88 2.52
C ALA A 482 -1.59 9.46 2.31
N VAL A 483 -2.03 8.49 3.12
CA VAL A 483 -1.70 7.07 2.93
C VAL A 483 -2.21 6.56 1.59
N GLU A 484 -3.46 6.90 1.20
CA GLU A 484 -4.04 6.51 -0.09
C GLU A 484 -3.27 7.11 -1.27
N ASN A 485 -2.97 8.42 -1.21
CA ASN A 485 -2.21 9.08 -2.26
C ASN A 485 -0.84 8.43 -2.45
N ALA A 486 -0.09 8.23 -1.36
CA ALA A 486 1.22 7.60 -1.41
C ALA A 486 1.14 6.14 -1.90
N ALA A 487 0.17 5.35 -1.40
CA ALA A 487 -0.04 3.97 -1.81
C ALA A 487 -0.49 3.83 -3.28
N SER A 488 -1.29 4.76 -3.79
CA SER A 488 -1.77 4.75 -5.18
C SER A 488 -0.65 5.02 -6.20
N ALA A 489 0.39 5.75 -5.77
CA ALA A 489 1.58 5.98 -6.58
C ALA A 489 2.56 4.80 -6.54
N THR A 490 2.39 3.87 -5.59
CA THR A 490 3.22 2.68 -5.43
C THR A 490 2.72 1.57 -6.35
N VAL A 491 3.54 1.23 -7.36
CA VAL A 491 3.40 0.00 -8.13
C VAL A 491 4.73 -0.71 -8.08
N VAL A 492 4.79 -1.84 -7.37
CA VAL A 492 6.01 -2.63 -7.18
C VAL A 492 5.81 -3.99 -7.82
N PHE A 493 6.70 -4.37 -8.74
CA PHE A 493 6.54 -5.57 -9.58
C PHE A 493 5.17 -5.67 -10.28
N GLY A 494 4.60 -4.52 -10.64
CA GLY A 494 3.27 -4.45 -11.26
C GLY A 494 2.10 -4.56 -10.29
N LEU A 495 2.32 -4.67 -8.97
CA LEU A 495 1.27 -4.78 -7.95
C LEU A 495 1.10 -3.49 -7.14
N PRO A 496 -0.13 -3.13 -6.73
CA PRO A 496 -0.38 -1.97 -5.89
C PRO A 496 -0.02 -2.26 -4.42
N ALA A 497 0.21 -1.19 -3.66
CA ALA A 497 0.31 -1.28 -2.20
C ALA A 497 -1.07 -1.61 -1.57
N VAL A 498 -1.06 -2.39 -0.50
CA VAL A 498 -2.29 -2.82 0.19
C VAL A 498 -2.50 -1.97 1.44
N LYS A 499 -3.57 -1.17 1.45
CA LYS A 499 -3.91 -0.25 2.56
C LYS A 499 -4.69 -0.95 3.67
N VAL A 500 -4.06 -1.14 4.82
CA VAL A 500 -4.64 -1.71 6.04
C VAL A 500 -5.26 -0.63 6.93
N GLY A 501 -6.57 -0.74 7.19
CA GLY A 501 -7.28 0.07 8.18
C GLY A 501 -8.69 0.48 7.73
N ARG A 502 -9.63 0.55 8.68
CA ARG A 502 -11.01 1.00 8.42
C ARG A 502 -11.03 2.52 8.22
N ASN A 503 -11.69 2.98 7.16
CA ASN A 503 -12.01 4.39 6.93
C ASN A 503 -13.43 4.62 7.47
N ARG A 504 -13.61 5.45 8.52
CA ARG A 504 -14.88 5.56 9.28
C ARG A 504 -16.10 6.03 8.46
N ARG A 505 -15.91 6.53 7.23
CA ARG A 505 -16.98 7.09 6.37
C ARG A 505 -17.30 6.30 5.10
N VAL A 506 -16.43 5.38 4.66
CA VAL A 506 -16.57 4.66 3.38
C VAL A 506 -16.66 3.16 3.65
N ARG A 507 -17.70 2.54 3.08
CA ARG A 507 -18.27 1.25 3.50
C ARG A 507 -17.49 0.02 3.01
N GLU A 508 -16.31 0.16 2.41
CA GLU A 508 -15.58 -1.00 1.89
C GLU A 508 -14.11 -1.01 2.29
N GLU A 509 -13.79 -2.07 3.01
CA GLU A 509 -12.47 -2.59 3.30
C GLU A 509 -11.67 -2.75 2.00
N PHE A 510 -10.43 -2.24 1.96
CA PHE A 510 -9.43 -2.50 0.90
C PHE A 510 -9.99 -2.58 -0.53
N SER A 511 -10.55 -1.51 -1.10
CA SER A 511 -11.18 -1.59 -2.42
C SER A 511 -10.56 -0.67 -3.45
N ASP A 512 -10.42 0.64 -3.19
CA ASP A 512 -10.09 1.57 -4.28
C ASP A 512 -8.75 1.27 -4.96
N ALA A 513 -7.62 1.18 -4.26
CA ALA A 513 -6.33 1.05 -4.95
C ALA A 513 -6.17 -0.26 -5.75
N VAL A 514 -6.65 -1.39 -5.20
CA VAL A 514 -6.59 -2.70 -5.88
C VAL A 514 -7.60 -2.76 -7.01
N GLU A 515 -8.80 -2.22 -6.82
CA GLU A 515 -9.83 -2.18 -7.84
C GLU A 515 -9.46 -1.24 -9.00
N HIS A 516 -8.96 -0.04 -8.70
CA HIS A 516 -8.45 0.89 -9.71
C HIS A 516 -7.27 0.29 -10.48
N TRP A 517 -6.35 -0.40 -9.78
CA TRP A 517 -5.27 -1.14 -10.42
C TRP A 517 -5.81 -2.25 -11.32
N ARG A 518 -6.79 -3.04 -10.85
CA ARG A 518 -7.42 -4.13 -11.60
C ARG A 518 -8.07 -3.59 -12.87
N GLN A 519 -8.92 -2.57 -12.76
CA GLN A 519 -9.59 -1.93 -13.89
C GLN A 519 -8.60 -1.34 -14.90
N ARG A 520 -7.56 -0.64 -14.41
CA ARG A 520 -6.50 -0.11 -15.27
C ARG A 520 -5.74 -1.22 -15.99
N THR A 521 -5.37 -2.29 -15.29
CA THR A 521 -4.64 -3.43 -15.85
C THR A 521 -5.50 -4.14 -16.89
N VAL A 522 -6.78 -4.38 -16.61
CA VAL A 522 -7.76 -4.90 -17.57
C VAL A 522 -7.83 -4.03 -18.83
N THR A 523 -7.91 -2.71 -18.68
CA THR A 523 -7.97 -1.77 -19.81
C THR A 523 -6.69 -1.82 -20.64
N GLN A 524 -5.52 -1.86 -20.00
CA GLN A 524 -4.22 -1.97 -20.67
C GLN A 524 -4.07 -3.30 -21.40
N LEU A 525 -4.44 -4.41 -20.77
CA LEU A 525 -4.42 -5.74 -21.38
C LEU A 525 -5.38 -5.81 -22.57
N ARG A 526 -6.59 -5.28 -22.45
CA ARG A 526 -7.54 -5.18 -23.58
C ARG A 526 -6.96 -4.38 -24.73
N ALA A 527 -6.34 -3.23 -24.47
CA ALA A 527 -5.72 -2.42 -25.51
C ALA A 527 -4.55 -3.16 -26.18
N GLN A 528 -3.71 -3.84 -25.40
CA GLN A 528 -2.59 -4.62 -25.90
C GLN A 528 -3.05 -5.83 -26.74
N LEU A 529 -4.17 -6.44 -26.37
CA LEU A 529 -4.77 -7.58 -27.07
C LEU A 529 -5.69 -7.17 -28.23
N ALA A 530 -6.13 -5.90 -28.31
CA ALA A 530 -7.02 -5.40 -29.36
C ALA A 530 -6.35 -5.31 -30.74
N ASP A 531 -5.03 -5.13 -30.78
CA ASP A 531 -4.24 -5.17 -32.04
C ASP A 531 -4.15 -6.59 -32.63
N GLN A 532 -4.61 -7.62 -31.91
CA GLN A 532 -4.60 -9.01 -32.33
C GLN A 532 -6.01 -9.45 -32.73
N ASN A 533 -6.26 -9.53 -34.03
CA ASN A 533 -7.57 -9.85 -34.60
C ASN A 533 -8.05 -11.30 -34.36
N THR A 534 -7.31 -12.12 -33.60
CA THR A 534 -7.63 -13.54 -33.41
C THR A 534 -7.11 -14.06 -32.07
N LEU A 535 -8.01 -14.51 -31.18
CA LEU A 535 -7.67 -15.14 -29.90
C LEU A 535 -6.75 -16.36 -30.09
N PRO A 536 -5.79 -16.64 -29.18
CA PRO A 536 -5.06 -17.91 -29.20
C PRO A 536 -6.00 -19.13 -29.18
N LEU A 537 -5.62 -20.21 -29.86
CA LEU A 537 -6.45 -21.42 -29.96
C LEU A 537 -6.75 -22.01 -28.57
N GLU A 538 -5.80 -21.91 -27.64
CA GLU A 538 -5.93 -22.37 -26.26
C GLU A 538 -7.04 -21.64 -25.47
N VAL A 539 -7.12 -20.32 -25.63
CA VAL A 539 -8.15 -19.48 -24.99
C VAL A 539 -9.52 -19.73 -25.61
N ARG A 540 -9.59 -19.86 -26.94
CA ARG A 540 -10.85 -20.22 -27.65
C ARG A 540 -11.34 -21.60 -27.24
N TYR A 541 -10.43 -22.57 -27.13
CA TYR A 541 -10.74 -23.91 -26.65
C TYR A 541 -11.31 -23.89 -25.21
N ALA A 542 -10.71 -23.12 -24.29
CA ALA A 542 -11.22 -23.01 -22.92
C ALA A 542 -12.66 -22.48 -22.87
N ARG A 543 -12.95 -21.41 -23.64
CA ARG A 543 -14.32 -20.85 -23.76
C ARG A 543 -15.31 -21.86 -24.34
N LEU A 544 -14.93 -22.54 -25.42
CA LEU A 544 -15.77 -23.57 -26.05
C LEU A 544 -16.02 -24.75 -25.11
N ARG A 545 -15.01 -25.19 -24.35
CA ARG A 545 -15.16 -26.23 -23.34
C ARG A 545 -16.19 -25.84 -22.29
N ASP A 546 -16.12 -24.62 -21.77
CA ASP A 546 -17.04 -24.14 -20.74
C ASP A 546 -18.46 -23.94 -21.29
N ALA A 547 -18.58 -23.48 -22.55
CA ALA A 547 -19.86 -23.39 -23.26
C ALA A 547 -20.50 -24.77 -23.46
N VAL A 548 -19.73 -25.77 -23.92
CA VAL A 548 -20.20 -27.16 -24.06
C VAL A 548 -20.60 -27.73 -22.71
N LEU A 549 -19.77 -27.56 -21.68
CA LEU A 549 -20.09 -27.99 -20.31
C LEU A 549 -21.43 -27.40 -19.85
N SER A 550 -21.64 -26.10 -20.06
CA SER A 550 -22.89 -25.43 -19.66
C SER A 550 -24.14 -26.05 -20.29
N VAL A 551 -24.01 -26.54 -21.52
CA VAL A 551 -25.12 -27.11 -22.29
C VAL A 551 -25.29 -28.61 -22.01
N THR A 552 -24.21 -29.33 -21.68
CA THR A 552 -24.30 -30.74 -21.25
C THR A 552 -24.79 -30.89 -19.81
N THR A 553 -24.49 -29.94 -18.91
CA THR A 553 -24.87 -30.03 -17.49
C THR A 553 -26.25 -29.47 -17.17
N ALA A 554 -26.81 -28.61 -18.03
CA ALA A 554 -28.10 -27.98 -17.82
C ALA A 554 -28.96 -28.02 -19.09
N PRO A 555 -30.30 -28.23 -18.97
CA PRO A 555 -31.21 -28.20 -20.11
C PRO A 555 -31.04 -26.90 -20.91
N SER A 556 -30.87 -27.02 -22.24
CA SER A 556 -30.59 -25.87 -23.11
C SER A 556 -31.47 -25.86 -24.37
N SER A 557 -31.63 -24.69 -24.99
CA SER A 557 -32.40 -24.55 -26.23
C SER A 557 -31.62 -25.10 -27.43
N ARG A 558 -32.35 -25.57 -28.46
CA ARG A 558 -31.75 -26.03 -29.72
C ARG A 558 -30.93 -24.93 -30.40
N ASP A 559 -31.39 -23.70 -30.36
CA ASP A 559 -30.67 -22.56 -30.95
C ASP A 559 -29.31 -22.33 -30.27
N ARG A 560 -29.24 -22.52 -28.95
CA ARG A 560 -27.98 -22.41 -28.19
C ARG A 560 -27.03 -23.55 -28.51
N ILE A 561 -27.53 -24.78 -28.65
CA ILE A 561 -26.74 -25.96 -29.08
C ILE A 561 -26.18 -25.71 -30.48
N ASN A 562 -27.01 -25.27 -31.43
CA ASN A 562 -26.61 -24.98 -32.80
C ASN A 562 -25.62 -23.83 -32.88
N ALA A 563 -25.76 -22.80 -32.05
CA ALA A 563 -24.79 -21.71 -31.95
C ALA A 563 -23.40 -22.22 -31.53
N ILE A 564 -23.33 -23.08 -30.51
CA ILE A 564 -22.06 -23.67 -30.05
C ILE A 564 -21.46 -24.58 -31.14
N ILE A 565 -22.27 -25.39 -31.84
CA ILE A 565 -21.76 -26.24 -32.93
C ILE A 565 -21.17 -25.39 -34.06
N ARG A 566 -21.85 -24.28 -34.45
CA ARG A 566 -21.34 -23.34 -35.46
C ARG A 566 -20.03 -22.70 -35.02
N GLU A 567 -19.93 -22.29 -33.75
CA GLU A 567 -18.72 -21.71 -33.17
C GLU A 567 -17.56 -22.72 -33.15
N ILE A 568 -17.82 -23.98 -32.80
CA ILE A 568 -16.81 -25.06 -32.85
C ILE A 568 -16.32 -25.30 -34.28
N LEU A 569 -17.23 -25.29 -35.27
CA LEU A 569 -16.85 -25.45 -36.67
C LEU A 569 -16.03 -24.27 -37.20
N GLU A 570 -16.34 -23.06 -36.77
CA GLU A 570 -15.61 -21.84 -37.11
C GLU A 570 -14.20 -21.83 -36.50
N VAL A 571 -14.10 -22.04 -35.18
CA VAL A 571 -12.81 -22.08 -34.46
C VAL A 571 -11.98 -23.29 -34.87
N GLY A 572 -12.66 -24.42 -35.08
CA GLY A 572 -12.03 -25.70 -35.38
C GLY A 572 -11.54 -25.83 -36.81
N GLY A 573 -12.12 -25.13 -37.78
CA GLY A 573 -11.59 -24.99 -39.15
C GLY A 573 -10.93 -26.28 -39.69
N GLU A 574 -9.65 -26.20 -40.04
CA GLU A 574 -8.79 -27.33 -40.46
C GLU A 574 -8.29 -28.22 -39.29
N HIS A 575 -8.34 -27.74 -38.06
CA HIS A 575 -7.87 -28.43 -36.85
C HIS A 575 -8.76 -29.59 -36.40
N LEU A 576 -10.03 -29.63 -36.84
CA LEU A 576 -10.93 -30.77 -36.61
C LEU A 576 -10.61 -31.93 -37.55
N LYS A 577 -10.65 -33.17 -37.05
CA LYS A 577 -10.56 -34.34 -37.93
C LYS A 577 -11.75 -34.38 -38.89
N PRO A 578 -11.59 -34.88 -40.13
CA PRO A 578 -12.66 -34.91 -41.12
C PRO A 578 -13.96 -35.53 -40.61
N GLY A 579 -13.89 -36.71 -39.97
CA GLY A 579 -15.07 -37.38 -39.41
C GLY A 579 -15.78 -36.59 -38.29
N THR A 580 -15.04 -35.84 -37.48
CA THR A 580 -15.62 -34.99 -36.42
C THR A 580 -16.33 -33.78 -37.03
N ARG A 581 -15.72 -33.15 -38.05
CA ARG A 581 -16.28 -31.98 -38.75
C ARG A 581 -17.56 -32.34 -39.50
N ASP A 582 -17.55 -33.48 -40.20
CA ASP A 582 -18.70 -33.93 -40.97
C ASP A 582 -19.87 -34.32 -40.06
N GLY A 583 -19.59 -35.01 -38.94
CA GLY A 583 -20.61 -35.34 -37.93
C GLY A 583 -21.26 -34.10 -37.30
N LEU A 584 -20.50 -33.04 -37.01
CA LEU A 584 -21.07 -31.79 -36.49
C LEU A 584 -21.94 -31.05 -37.53
N ARG A 585 -21.61 -31.11 -38.82
CA ARG A 585 -22.43 -30.53 -39.90
C ARG A 585 -23.72 -31.31 -40.09
N GLU A 586 -23.64 -32.64 -40.09
CA GLU A 586 -24.82 -33.52 -40.16
C GLU A 586 -25.79 -33.26 -38.99
N LEU A 587 -25.28 -33.01 -37.80
CA LEU A 587 -26.11 -32.61 -36.65
C LEU A 587 -26.78 -31.24 -36.84
N LEU A 588 -26.14 -30.27 -37.48
CA LEU A 588 -26.79 -28.98 -37.81
C LEU A 588 -27.90 -29.17 -38.85
N ASP A 589 -27.62 -29.92 -39.91
CA ASP A 589 -28.57 -30.15 -41.00
C ASP A 589 -29.81 -30.92 -40.51
N ASN A 590 -29.62 -31.97 -39.68
CA ASN A 590 -30.72 -32.74 -39.10
C ASN A 590 -31.59 -31.92 -38.13
N HIS A 591 -31.02 -30.90 -37.46
CA HIS A 591 -31.79 -30.01 -36.59
C HIS A 591 -32.57 -28.95 -37.37
N GLU A 592 -32.09 -28.50 -38.54
CA GLU A 592 -32.78 -27.50 -39.38
C GLU A 592 -33.99 -28.10 -40.14
N VAL A 593 -33.98 -29.40 -40.44
CA VAL A 593 -35.06 -30.09 -41.19
C VAL A 593 -36.35 -30.31 -40.37
N SER A 594 -36.32 -30.14 -39.03
CA SER A 594 -37.49 -30.27 -38.15
C SER A 594 -38.23 -28.93 -37.88
N ALA A 595 -38.41 -28.08 -38.88
CA ALA A 595 -39.23 -26.87 -38.79
C ALA A 595 -40.71 -27.16 -39.18
N ALA A 596 -41.57 -27.30 -38.18
CA ALA A 596 -43.03 -27.33 -38.34
C ALA A 596 -43.58 -25.92 -38.73
N PRO A 597 -44.77 -25.80 -39.36
CA PRO A 597 -45.16 -24.64 -40.16
C PRO A 597 -45.28 -23.34 -39.35
N VAL A 598 -45.01 -22.23 -40.05
CA VAL A 598 -44.86 -20.86 -39.55
C VAL A 598 -46.07 -20.43 -38.68
N GLU A 599 -45.78 -19.97 -37.46
CA GLU A 599 -46.72 -19.53 -36.42
C GLU A 599 -47.73 -18.44 -36.88
N GLN A 600 -47.43 -17.74 -37.98
CA GLN A 600 -48.24 -16.63 -38.49
C GLN A 600 -49.59 -17.07 -39.10
N ASP A 601 -49.71 -18.24 -39.74
CA ASP A 601 -50.97 -18.65 -40.39
C ASP A 601 -52.05 -19.11 -39.39
N LEU A 602 -51.66 -19.72 -38.27
CA LEU A 602 -52.59 -20.19 -37.23
C LEU A 602 -53.34 -19.04 -36.55
N ASP A 603 -52.68 -17.91 -36.32
CA ASP A 603 -53.32 -16.74 -35.72
C ASP A 603 -54.30 -16.06 -36.68
N PHE A 604 -54.02 -16.03 -37.98
CA PHE A 604 -54.96 -15.54 -38.99
C PHE A 604 -56.19 -16.45 -39.16
N MET A 605 -56.02 -17.77 -38.99
CA MET A 605 -57.12 -18.74 -38.98
C MET A 605 -57.97 -18.59 -37.71
N ARG A 606 -57.35 -18.48 -36.52
CA ARG A 606 -58.07 -18.21 -35.26
C ARG A 606 -58.82 -16.88 -35.30
N ALA A 607 -58.20 -15.82 -35.81
CA ALA A 607 -58.84 -14.52 -35.95
C ALA A 607 -60.06 -14.58 -36.88
N ALA A 608 -59.98 -15.35 -37.97
CA ALA A 608 -61.12 -15.57 -38.86
C ALA A 608 -62.26 -16.31 -38.15
N VAL A 609 -61.97 -17.41 -37.43
CA VAL A 609 -62.99 -18.17 -36.69
C VAL A 609 -63.60 -17.35 -35.55
N ARG A 610 -62.79 -16.60 -34.79
CA ARG A 610 -63.31 -15.65 -33.77
C ARG A 610 -64.23 -14.59 -34.36
N GLY A 611 -64.01 -14.22 -35.62
CA GLY A 611 -64.82 -13.24 -36.36
C GLY A 611 -66.19 -13.74 -36.84
N LEU A 612 -66.49 -15.05 -36.76
CA LEU A 612 -67.83 -15.56 -37.09
C LEU A 612 -68.92 -14.90 -36.23
N ARG A 613 -69.93 -14.33 -36.88
CA ARG A 613 -71.09 -13.72 -36.21
C ARG A 613 -72.11 -14.80 -35.89
N THR A 614 -72.65 -14.78 -34.68
CA THR A 614 -73.54 -15.84 -34.19
C THR A 614 -74.78 -15.28 -33.50
N GLU A 615 -74.93 -13.95 -33.49
CA GLU A 615 -76.07 -13.22 -32.96
C GLU A 615 -76.80 -12.50 -34.09
N GLU A 616 -78.12 -12.36 -33.99
CA GLU A 616 -78.99 -11.85 -35.07
C GLU A 616 -78.56 -10.48 -35.61
N ALA A 617 -78.38 -9.49 -34.72
CA ALA A 617 -78.04 -8.12 -35.14
C ALA A 617 -76.66 -8.03 -35.83
N SER A 618 -75.67 -8.80 -35.34
CA SER A 618 -74.31 -8.76 -35.90
C SER A 618 -74.18 -9.62 -37.17
N PHE A 619 -74.96 -10.69 -37.30
CA PHE A 619 -74.93 -11.51 -38.51
C PHE A 619 -75.54 -10.80 -39.71
N LEU A 620 -76.63 -10.05 -39.52
CA LEU A 620 -77.26 -9.28 -40.61
C LEU A 620 -76.38 -8.14 -41.13
N ASP A 621 -75.42 -7.66 -40.33
CA ASP A 621 -74.47 -6.61 -40.73
C ASP A 621 -73.34 -7.17 -41.62
N ASP A 622 -72.51 -8.10 -41.11
CA ASP A 622 -71.35 -8.64 -41.84
C ASP A 622 -71.20 -10.18 -41.76
N GLY A 623 -72.21 -10.90 -41.28
CA GLY A 623 -72.15 -12.34 -40.99
C GLY A 623 -71.84 -13.23 -42.20
N THR A 624 -72.40 -12.90 -43.37
CA THR A 624 -72.15 -13.64 -44.62
C THR A 624 -70.70 -13.50 -45.10
N ILE A 625 -70.11 -12.30 -44.91
CA ILE A 625 -68.72 -12.00 -45.26
C ILE A 625 -67.78 -12.71 -44.28
N ALA A 626 -68.10 -12.68 -42.98
CA ALA A 626 -67.34 -13.39 -41.95
C ALA A 626 -67.33 -14.90 -42.20
N ALA A 627 -68.47 -15.50 -42.56
CA ALA A 627 -68.57 -16.93 -42.90
C ALA A 627 -67.73 -17.29 -44.14
N ARG A 628 -67.77 -16.48 -45.21
CA ARG A 628 -66.90 -16.67 -46.40
C ARG A 628 -65.41 -16.60 -46.07
N ARG A 629 -65.01 -15.73 -45.14
CA ARG A 629 -63.62 -15.57 -44.72
C ARG A 629 -63.11 -16.82 -44.01
N VAL A 630 -63.94 -17.43 -43.17
CA VAL A 630 -63.61 -18.70 -42.50
C VAL A 630 -63.53 -19.84 -43.51
N LEU A 631 -64.52 -19.95 -44.40
CA LEU A 631 -64.56 -21.00 -45.42
C LEU A 631 -63.36 -20.96 -46.37
N ARG A 632 -62.83 -19.76 -46.69
CA ARG A 632 -61.63 -19.62 -47.53
C ARG A 632 -60.32 -19.93 -46.81
N ARG A 633 -60.25 -19.77 -45.49
CA ARG A 633 -58.99 -19.90 -44.73
C ARG A 633 -58.79 -21.28 -44.10
N LEU A 634 -59.87 -22.02 -43.88
CA LEU A 634 -59.79 -23.39 -43.39
C LEU A 634 -59.92 -24.35 -44.56
N ASP A 635 -58.89 -25.14 -44.80
CA ASP A 635 -58.86 -26.15 -45.84
C ASP A 635 -59.55 -27.46 -45.39
N GLY A 636 -60.02 -28.27 -46.33
CA GLY A 636 -60.98 -29.37 -46.09
C GLY A 636 -60.58 -30.46 -45.07
N ALA A 637 -59.32 -30.50 -44.62
CA ALA A 637 -58.86 -31.43 -43.58
C ALA A 637 -59.26 -31.01 -42.14
N LEU A 638 -59.45 -29.70 -41.89
CA LEU A 638 -59.84 -29.15 -40.58
C LEU A 638 -61.34 -28.89 -40.46
N LEU A 639 -62.09 -29.08 -41.55
CA LEU A 639 -63.48 -28.69 -41.66
C LEU A 639 -64.31 -29.85 -42.22
N PRO A 640 -65.04 -30.60 -41.36
CA PRO A 640 -65.89 -31.69 -41.80
C PRO A 640 -66.91 -31.24 -42.86
N PRO A 641 -67.36 -32.12 -43.77
CA PRO A 641 -68.26 -31.74 -44.86
C PRO A 641 -69.55 -31.07 -44.40
N GLU A 642 -70.12 -31.51 -43.27
CA GLU A 642 -71.33 -30.93 -42.68
C GLU A 642 -71.09 -29.52 -42.15
N SER A 643 -69.95 -29.28 -41.50
CA SER A 643 -69.53 -27.96 -41.03
C SER A 643 -69.25 -26.99 -42.19
N ALA A 644 -68.69 -27.51 -43.30
CA ALA A 644 -68.44 -26.73 -44.51
C ALA A 644 -69.75 -26.36 -45.20
N ALA A 645 -70.72 -27.27 -45.24
CA ALA A 645 -72.06 -26.99 -45.75
C ALA A 645 -72.77 -25.90 -44.94
N LEU A 646 -72.69 -25.95 -43.61
CA LEU A 646 -73.27 -24.93 -42.72
C LEU A 646 -72.61 -23.55 -42.92
N LEU A 647 -71.29 -23.49 -43.05
CA LEU A 647 -70.58 -22.23 -43.33
C LEU A 647 -70.86 -21.72 -44.75
N ALA A 648 -71.04 -22.59 -45.73
CA ALA A 648 -71.41 -22.21 -47.10
C ALA A 648 -72.85 -21.67 -47.14
N GLN A 649 -73.76 -22.25 -46.37
CA GLN A 649 -75.12 -21.76 -46.19
C GLN A 649 -75.13 -20.38 -45.51
N ALA A 650 -74.32 -20.20 -44.45
CA ALA A 650 -74.13 -18.90 -43.81
C ALA A 650 -73.49 -17.86 -44.76
N ALA A 651 -72.56 -18.28 -45.61
CA ALA A 651 -71.87 -17.43 -46.58
C ALA A 651 -72.74 -16.98 -47.77
N SER A 652 -73.84 -17.68 -48.04
CA SER A 652 -74.75 -17.42 -49.18
C SER A 652 -76.13 -16.93 -48.77
N TRP A 653 -76.35 -16.66 -47.47
CA TRP A 653 -77.61 -16.13 -46.94
C TRP A 653 -77.93 -14.74 -47.52
N ASP A 654 -79.11 -14.57 -48.11
CA ASP A 654 -79.53 -13.32 -48.78
C ASP A 654 -80.88 -12.77 -48.26
N HIS A 655 -81.42 -13.34 -47.18
CA HIS A 655 -82.72 -12.95 -46.63
C HIS A 655 -82.60 -11.84 -45.55
N PRO A 656 -83.52 -10.86 -45.50
CA PRO A 656 -83.47 -9.73 -44.55
C PRO A 656 -83.75 -10.08 -43.07
N SER A 657 -84.06 -11.33 -42.75
CA SER A 657 -84.27 -11.80 -41.37
C SER A 657 -83.12 -12.71 -40.93
N ALA A 658 -82.88 -12.82 -39.62
CA ALA A 658 -81.80 -13.67 -39.10
C ALA A 658 -81.94 -15.12 -39.55
N PRO A 659 -80.83 -15.79 -39.89
CA PRO A 659 -80.86 -17.20 -40.22
C PRO A 659 -81.26 -18.06 -39.00
N PRO A 660 -82.12 -19.07 -39.18
CA PRO A 660 -82.54 -19.94 -38.08
C PRO A 660 -81.41 -20.83 -37.55
N PHE A 661 -80.31 -20.96 -38.31
CA PHE A 661 -79.16 -21.81 -37.97
C PHE A 661 -78.05 -21.09 -37.17
N LEU A 662 -78.27 -19.86 -36.70
CA LEU A 662 -77.30 -19.13 -35.87
C LEU A 662 -76.81 -19.88 -34.61
N PRO A 663 -77.66 -20.64 -33.88
CA PRO A 663 -77.20 -21.44 -32.74
C PRO A 663 -76.19 -22.52 -33.13
N GLN A 664 -76.41 -23.17 -34.29
CA GLN A 664 -75.51 -24.20 -34.83
C GLN A 664 -74.19 -23.58 -35.30
N LEU A 665 -74.24 -22.36 -35.83
CA LEU A 665 -73.04 -21.60 -36.19
C LEU A 665 -72.22 -21.20 -34.95
N ALA A 666 -72.89 -20.93 -33.82
CA ALA A 666 -72.25 -20.64 -32.54
C ALA A 666 -71.51 -21.86 -31.97
N GLU A 667 -72.13 -23.03 -32.04
CA GLU A 667 -71.51 -24.29 -31.63
C GLU A 667 -70.30 -24.62 -32.51
N LEU A 668 -70.45 -24.51 -33.83
CA LEU A 668 -69.34 -24.73 -34.78
C LEU A 668 -68.16 -23.79 -34.52
N LYS A 669 -68.44 -22.51 -34.24
CA LYS A 669 -67.41 -21.53 -33.88
C LYS A 669 -66.60 -21.98 -32.66
N GLN A 670 -67.26 -22.50 -31.62
CA GLN A 670 -66.55 -23.00 -30.44
C GLN A 670 -65.72 -24.25 -30.74
N THR A 671 -66.26 -25.21 -31.49
CA THR A 671 -65.54 -26.42 -31.89
C THR A 671 -64.27 -26.09 -32.68
N LEU A 672 -64.36 -25.20 -33.67
CA LEU A 672 -63.21 -24.79 -34.48
C LEU A 672 -62.18 -24.03 -33.65
N LEU A 673 -62.59 -23.20 -32.69
CA LEU A 673 -61.64 -22.53 -31.78
C LEU A 673 -60.94 -23.51 -30.84
N ALA A 674 -61.63 -24.54 -30.35
CA ALA A 674 -61.04 -25.58 -29.53
C ALA A 674 -60.02 -26.41 -30.32
N GLN A 675 -60.33 -26.78 -31.58
CA GLN A 675 -59.39 -27.49 -32.45
C GLN A 675 -58.16 -26.65 -32.82
N LEU A 676 -58.32 -25.33 -32.94
CA LEU A 676 -57.22 -24.40 -33.24
C LEU A 676 -56.44 -23.96 -31.97
N GLN A 677 -56.77 -24.46 -30.78
CA GLN A 677 -55.94 -24.20 -29.59
C GLN A 677 -54.56 -24.85 -29.77
N PRO A 678 -53.46 -24.15 -29.40
CA PRO A 678 -52.14 -24.73 -29.51
C PRO A 678 -52.05 -25.93 -28.56
N GLN A 679 -51.82 -27.12 -29.10
CA GLN A 679 -51.32 -28.22 -28.27
C GLN A 679 -49.97 -27.76 -27.74
N LEU A 680 -49.86 -27.59 -26.42
CA LEU A 680 -48.59 -27.41 -25.73
C LEU A 680 -47.76 -28.69 -25.91
N ALA A 681 -47.14 -28.84 -27.08
CA ALA A 681 -45.96 -29.67 -27.20
C ALA A 681 -44.91 -29.01 -26.31
N SER A 682 -44.52 -29.71 -25.24
CA SER A 682 -43.41 -29.34 -24.37
C SER A 682 -42.13 -29.16 -25.18
N ARG A 683 -41.89 -27.97 -25.74
CA ARG A 683 -40.53 -27.52 -26.08
C ARG A 683 -39.87 -26.99 -24.80
N GLY A 684 -39.81 -27.86 -23.80
CA GLY A 684 -38.93 -27.67 -22.66
C GLY A 684 -37.48 -27.68 -23.15
N PRO A 685 -36.55 -27.06 -22.41
CA PRO A 685 -35.14 -27.13 -22.74
C PRO A 685 -34.72 -28.60 -22.86
N LEU A 686 -34.07 -28.95 -23.96
CA LEU A 686 -33.67 -30.33 -24.23
C LEU A 686 -32.43 -30.63 -23.41
N GLN A 687 -32.42 -31.80 -22.77
CA GLN A 687 -31.16 -32.39 -22.34
C GLN A 687 -30.42 -32.85 -23.59
N VAL A 688 -29.14 -32.49 -23.70
CA VAL A 688 -28.32 -32.82 -24.88
C VAL A 688 -28.35 -34.34 -25.06
N GLY A 689 -28.78 -34.81 -26.24
CA GLY A 689 -28.79 -36.24 -26.56
C GLY A 689 -27.37 -36.79 -26.58
N GLY A 690 -27.20 -38.06 -26.20
CA GLY A 690 -25.87 -38.69 -26.07
C GLY A 690 -25.01 -38.63 -27.35
N GLU A 691 -25.63 -38.61 -28.53
CA GLU A 691 -24.93 -38.44 -29.81
C GLU A 691 -24.34 -37.04 -29.99
N VAL A 692 -25.11 -36.00 -29.63
CA VAL A 692 -24.65 -34.60 -29.69
C VAL A 692 -23.55 -34.36 -28.67
N GLU A 693 -23.72 -34.87 -27.45
CA GLU A 693 -22.70 -34.79 -26.41
C GLU A 693 -21.39 -35.49 -26.83
N THR A 694 -21.49 -36.66 -27.46
CA THR A 694 -20.33 -37.40 -27.97
C THR A 694 -19.62 -36.62 -29.06
N ALA A 695 -20.35 -36.04 -30.02
CA ALA A 695 -19.77 -35.24 -31.09
C ALA A 695 -19.07 -33.96 -30.57
N LEU A 696 -19.69 -33.25 -29.62
CA LEU A 696 -19.11 -32.07 -28.97
C LEU A 696 -17.82 -32.45 -28.20
N ASN A 697 -17.84 -33.56 -27.46
CA ASN A 697 -16.66 -34.02 -26.71
C ASN A 697 -15.52 -34.49 -27.63
N LEU A 698 -15.81 -35.13 -28.76
CA LEU A 698 -14.80 -35.48 -29.77
C LEU A 698 -14.17 -34.23 -30.39
N ALA A 699 -15.00 -33.22 -30.71
CA ALA A 699 -14.52 -31.95 -31.23
C ALA A 699 -13.65 -31.18 -30.23
N LEU A 700 -14.04 -31.15 -28.95
CA LEU A 700 -13.19 -30.62 -27.87
C LEU A 700 -11.90 -31.41 -27.74
N GLY A 701 -11.92 -32.73 -27.88
CA GLY A 701 -10.73 -33.59 -27.86
C GLY A 701 -9.73 -33.25 -28.96
N ASP A 702 -10.21 -33.04 -30.19
CA ASP A 702 -9.39 -32.63 -31.33
C ASP A 702 -8.79 -31.23 -31.12
N LEU A 703 -9.62 -30.26 -30.71
CA LEU A 703 -9.18 -28.90 -30.38
C LEU A 703 -8.16 -28.87 -29.23
N ARG A 704 -8.36 -29.68 -28.18
CA ARG A 704 -7.44 -29.78 -27.04
C ARG A 704 -6.07 -30.30 -27.45
N ALA A 705 -6.02 -31.29 -28.34
CA ALA A 705 -4.78 -31.86 -28.82
C ALA A 705 -3.95 -30.83 -29.60
N GLU A 706 -4.61 -29.95 -30.35
CA GLU A 706 -3.96 -28.89 -31.11
C GLU A 706 -3.58 -27.69 -30.23
N ALA A 707 -4.46 -27.27 -29.32
CA ALA A 707 -4.18 -26.23 -28.34
C ALA A 707 -2.92 -26.55 -27.50
N ARG A 708 -2.74 -27.82 -27.09
CA ARG A 708 -1.54 -28.27 -26.36
C ARG A 708 -0.24 -28.14 -27.14
N LYS A 709 -0.27 -28.19 -28.48
CA LYS A 709 0.93 -27.99 -29.30
C LYS A 709 1.35 -26.53 -29.36
N GLN A 710 0.40 -25.62 -29.12
CA GLN A 710 0.60 -24.16 -29.12
C GLN A 710 0.67 -23.57 -27.70
N ALA A 711 0.64 -24.41 -26.65
CA ALA A 711 0.54 -23.99 -25.27
C ALA A 711 1.81 -23.29 -24.75
N GLY A 712 1.62 -22.24 -23.94
CA GLY A 712 2.69 -21.56 -23.21
C GLY A 712 3.27 -20.30 -23.87
N GLY A 713 2.57 -19.73 -24.86
CA GLY A 713 2.91 -18.40 -25.38
C GLY A 713 2.62 -17.28 -24.37
N PRO A 714 3.35 -16.14 -24.40
CA PRO A 714 3.06 -14.98 -23.55
C PRO A 714 1.61 -14.49 -23.65
N GLU A 715 0.98 -14.65 -24.83
CA GLU A 715 -0.40 -14.25 -25.10
C GLU A 715 -1.44 -15.06 -24.33
N THR A 716 -1.27 -16.38 -24.22
CA THR A 716 -2.15 -17.22 -23.39
C THR A 716 -2.12 -16.72 -21.94
N VAL A 717 -0.92 -16.44 -21.41
CA VAL A 717 -0.75 -15.95 -20.03
C VAL A 717 -1.44 -14.60 -19.83
N LEU A 718 -1.39 -13.70 -20.82
CA LEU A 718 -2.07 -12.40 -20.76
C LEU A 718 -3.61 -12.55 -20.80
N HIS A 719 -4.13 -13.49 -21.59
CA HIS A 719 -5.56 -13.79 -21.62
C HIS A 719 -6.06 -14.46 -20.33
N ASP A 720 -5.30 -15.40 -19.77
CA ASP A 720 -5.61 -16.04 -18.48
C ASP A 720 -5.60 -15.00 -17.35
N LEU A 721 -4.61 -14.09 -17.38
CA LEU A 721 -4.55 -12.97 -16.44
C LEU A 721 -5.74 -12.04 -16.62
N LEU A 722 -6.10 -11.67 -17.86
CA LEU A 722 -7.26 -10.83 -18.13
C LEU A 722 -8.56 -11.47 -17.62
N ASP A 723 -8.77 -12.76 -17.88
CA ASP A 723 -9.93 -13.52 -17.42
C ASP A 723 -10.01 -13.58 -15.89
N ALA A 724 -8.90 -13.88 -15.21
CA ALA A 724 -8.84 -13.87 -13.76
C ALA A 724 -9.15 -12.47 -13.17
N LEU A 725 -8.61 -11.41 -13.77
CA LEU A 725 -8.88 -10.04 -13.34
C LEU A 725 -10.34 -9.63 -13.58
N GLU A 726 -10.99 -10.09 -14.64
CA GLU A 726 -12.38 -9.72 -14.96
C GLU A 726 -13.40 -10.55 -14.17
N ASN A 727 -13.15 -11.85 -14.02
CA ASN A 727 -14.14 -12.82 -13.54
C ASN A 727 -13.90 -13.30 -12.11
N ASP A 728 -12.72 -13.05 -11.52
CA ASP A 728 -12.44 -13.34 -10.10
C ASP A 728 -11.84 -12.13 -9.34
N PRO A 729 -12.64 -11.08 -9.07
CA PRO A 729 -12.18 -9.92 -8.30
C PRO A 729 -11.73 -10.29 -6.88
N HIS A 730 -12.37 -11.29 -6.26
CA HIS A 730 -12.03 -11.72 -4.90
C HIS A 730 -10.68 -12.45 -4.86
N GLY A 731 -10.47 -13.42 -5.74
CA GLY A 731 -9.17 -14.11 -5.86
C GLY A 731 -8.06 -13.16 -6.28
N THR A 732 -8.33 -12.20 -7.16
CA THR A 732 -7.39 -11.11 -7.49
C THR A 732 -6.97 -10.35 -6.25
N ARG A 733 -7.93 -9.95 -5.41
CA ARG A 733 -7.67 -9.20 -4.17
C ARG A 733 -6.84 -10.01 -3.18
N GLU A 734 -7.18 -11.28 -2.95
CA GLU A 734 -6.40 -12.14 -2.05
C GLU A 734 -5.01 -12.46 -2.62
N ALA A 735 -4.86 -12.61 -3.94
CA ALA A 735 -3.56 -12.76 -4.59
C ALA A 735 -2.68 -11.51 -4.37
N VAL A 736 -3.20 -10.31 -4.66
CA VAL A 736 -2.46 -9.05 -4.44
C VAL A 736 -2.02 -8.92 -2.98
N LYS A 737 -2.89 -9.27 -2.03
CA LYS A 737 -2.57 -9.27 -0.59
C LYS A 737 -1.43 -10.24 -0.22
N ASN A 738 -1.38 -11.40 -0.86
CA ASN A 738 -0.35 -12.42 -0.59
C ASN A 738 1.00 -12.10 -1.24
N TYR A 739 1.03 -11.27 -2.29
CA TYR A 739 2.25 -10.95 -3.04
C TYR A 739 2.72 -9.49 -2.90
N THR A 740 1.94 -8.60 -2.29
CA THR A 740 2.33 -7.18 -2.16
C THR A 740 3.54 -7.01 -1.23
N VAL A 741 4.54 -6.27 -1.69
CA VAL A 741 5.75 -5.93 -0.91
C VAL A 741 5.46 -4.86 0.14
N VAL A 742 4.47 -4.01 -0.13
CA VAL A 742 4.21 -2.77 0.61
C VAL A 742 2.86 -2.85 1.31
N LEU A 743 2.91 -2.78 2.64
CA LEU A 743 1.72 -2.56 3.46
C LEU A 743 1.60 -1.07 3.79
N ALA A 744 0.45 -0.49 3.51
CA ALA A 744 0.18 0.92 3.77
C ALA A 744 -0.80 1.06 4.95
N ALA A 745 -0.52 1.90 5.94
CA ALA A 745 -1.44 2.13 7.06
C ALA A 745 -1.21 3.52 7.67
N THR A 746 -2.19 4.08 8.39
CA THR A 746 -1.92 5.29 9.19
C THR A 746 -0.93 4.97 10.32
N CYS A 747 -0.22 5.97 10.86
CA CYS A 747 0.78 5.73 11.92
C CYS A 747 0.19 4.96 13.10
N GLN A 748 -1.02 5.33 13.52
CA GLN A 748 -1.78 4.65 14.57
C GLN A 748 -2.20 3.22 14.21
N GLN A 749 -2.59 2.97 12.95
CA GLN A 749 -3.04 1.64 12.50
C GLN A 749 -1.89 0.71 12.12
N SER A 750 -0.65 1.21 12.00
CA SER A 750 0.52 0.39 11.68
C SER A 750 0.76 -0.74 12.68
N ALA A 751 0.37 -0.55 13.94
CA ALA A 751 0.45 -1.55 15.01
C ALA A 751 -0.87 -2.30 15.26
N SER A 752 -1.85 -2.21 14.35
CA SER A 752 -3.17 -2.85 14.48
C SER A 752 -3.10 -4.37 14.32
N GLN A 753 -4.14 -5.06 14.80
CA GLN A 753 -4.26 -6.51 14.66
C GLN A 753 -4.32 -6.95 13.20
N ALA A 754 -5.03 -6.21 12.34
CA ALA A 754 -5.11 -6.51 10.90
C ALA A 754 -3.73 -6.51 10.21
N VAL A 755 -2.86 -5.55 10.54
CA VAL A 755 -1.48 -5.53 10.02
C VAL A 755 -0.71 -6.78 10.47
N ARG A 756 -0.92 -7.22 11.72
CA ARG A 756 -0.28 -8.44 12.26
C ARG A 756 -0.81 -9.72 11.64
N GLU A 757 -2.11 -9.80 11.37
CA GLU A 757 -2.74 -10.96 10.74
C GLU A 757 -2.25 -11.15 9.31
N ILE A 758 -2.25 -10.09 8.50
CA ILE A 758 -1.71 -10.12 7.14
C ILE A 758 -0.25 -10.56 7.16
N ARG A 759 0.55 -10.10 8.13
CA ARG A 759 1.95 -10.52 8.22
C ARG A 759 2.14 -11.97 8.66
N THR A 760 1.31 -12.42 9.61
CA THR A 760 1.32 -13.82 10.05
C THR A 760 0.97 -14.74 8.88
N SER A 761 -0.03 -14.39 8.07
CA SER A 761 -0.40 -15.17 6.87
C SER A 761 0.69 -15.20 5.81
N LEU A 762 1.52 -14.15 5.74
CA LEU A 762 2.68 -14.06 4.85
C LEU A 762 3.93 -14.80 5.39
N GLY A 763 3.81 -15.60 6.46
CA GLY A 763 4.91 -16.40 7.01
C GLY A 763 5.89 -15.61 7.90
N SER A 764 5.61 -14.35 8.22
CA SER A 764 6.41 -13.53 9.13
C SER A 764 5.91 -13.70 10.57
N GLN A 765 6.69 -14.39 11.42
CA GLN A 765 6.41 -14.50 12.87
C GLN A 765 6.75 -13.22 13.67
N THR A 766 7.42 -12.22 13.07
CA THR A 766 7.89 -11.01 13.76
C THR A 766 6.99 -9.78 13.52
N ARG A 767 6.97 -8.86 14.50
CA ARG A 767 6.25 -7.56 14.44
C ARG A 767 7.05 -6.44 13.73
N VAL A 768 8.00 -6.80 12.88
CA VAL A 768 9.13 -5.93 12.51
C VAL A 768 9.25 -5.75 11.01
N PHE A 769 9.21 -4.53 10.49
CA PHE A 769 9.42 -4.22 9.08
C PHE A 769 10.90 -3.98 8.79
N GLU A 770 11.40 -4.48 7.67
CA GLU A 770 12.78 -4.16 7.29
C GLU A 770 12.92 -2.66 7.05
N ASN A 771 11.94 -2.10 6.33
CA ASN A 771 11.91 -0.70 5.92
C ASN A 771 10.61 -0.05 6.39
N VAL A 772 10.72 1.12 7.02
CA VAL A 772 9.58 1.97 7.38
C VAL A 772 9.73 3.30 6.67
N ILE A 773 8.74 3.65 5.84
CA ILE A 773 8.68 4.91 5.10
C ILE A 773 7.47 5.69 5.61
N ILE A 774 7.69 6.90 6.11
CA ILE A 774 6.65 7.77 6.64
C ILE A 774 6.55 9.01 5.75
N ASP A 775 5.43 9.16 5.03
CA ASP A 775 5.11 10.35 4.23
C ASP A 775 4.36 11.41 5.06
N GLU A 776 4.52 12.67 4.68
CA GLU A 776 4.04 13.84 5.44
C GLU A 776 4.47 13.81 6.93
N ALA A 777 5.67 13.27 7.20
CA ALA A 777 6.19 13.05 8.55
C ALA A 777 6.25 14.33 9.40
N ALA A 778 6.45 15.50 8.78
CA ALA A 778 6.48 16.79 9.46
C ALA A 778 5.15 17.19 10.12
N ARG A 779 4.03 16.56 9.74
CA ARG A 779 2.68 16.82 10.29
C ARG A 779 2.23 15.81 11.31
N VAL A 780 2.95 14.72 11.47
CA VAL A 780 2.56 13.63 12.36
C VAL A 780 2.90 14.04 13.79
N HIS A 781 1.99 13.79 14.72
CA HIS A 781 2.27 13.95 16.15
C HIS A 781 3.49 13.10 16.54
N PRO A 782 4.48 13.61 17.31
CA PRO A 782 5.71 12.88 17.58
C PRO A 782 5.52 11.48 18.16
N LEU A 783 4.61 11.30 19.12
CA LEU A 783 4.30 9.96 19.66
C LEU A 783 3.66 9.01 18.65
N ASP A 784 2.95 9.54 17.65
CA ASP A 784 2.39 8.71 16.58
C ASP A 784 3.48 8.26 15.61
N LEU A 785 4.53 9.07 15.37
CA LEU A 785 5.71 8.68 14.59
C LEU A 785 6.48 7.52 15.24
N LEU A 786 6.55 7.48 16.58
CA LEU A 786 7.27 6.44 17.31
C LEU A 786 6.69 5.04 17.03
N ILE A 787 5.39 4.93 16.75
CA ILE A 787 4.70 3.64 16.55
C ILE A 787 5.26 2.87 15.33
N PRO A 788 5.27 3.43 14.11
CA PRO A 788 5.90 2.77 12.98
C PRO A 788 7.44 2.71 13.12
N MET A 789 8.08 3.75 13.69
CA MET A 789 9.55 3.77 13.86
C MET A 789 10.07 2.63 14.75
N ALA A 790 9.36 2.31 15.84
CA ALA A 790 9.69 1.21 16.73
C ALA A 790 9.65 -0.18 16.07
N GLN A 791 9.03 -0.28 14.88
CA GLN A 791 8.90 -1.52 14.13
C GLN A 791 9.99 -1.67 13.05
N ALA A 792 10.89 -0.70 12.86
CA ALA A 792 11.91 -0.75 11.79
C ALA A 792 13.16 -1.56 12.19
N GLU A 793 13.55 -2.51 11.35
CA GLU A 793 14.77 -3.36 11.51
C GLU A 793 16.01 -2.72 10.91
N ARG A 794 15.87 -2.15 9.71
CA ARG A 794 17.01 -1.73 8.92
C ARG A 794 17.07 -0.23 8.74
N ARG A 795 15.96 0.37 8.33
CA ARG A 795 15.93 1.81 8.00
C ARG A 795 14.57 2.46 8.21
N ILE A 796 14.63 3.73 8.58
CA ILE A 796 13.48 4.63 8.73
C ILE A 796 13.67 5.77 7.74
N VAL A 797 12.70 5.99 6.84
CA VAL A 797 12.75 7.09 5.87
C VAL A 797 11.59 8.03 6.16
N LEU A 798 11.92 9.25 6.60
CA LEU A 798 10.96 10.30 6.87
C LEU A 798 10.92 11.24 5.67
N VAL A 799 9.75 11.39 5.08
CA VAL A 799 9.50 12.28 3.94
C VAL A 799 8.50 13.33 4.39
N GLY A 800 8.81 14.61 4.17
CA GLY A 800 7.97 15.68 4.69
C GLY A 800 8.46 17.08 4.30
N ASP A 801 7.84 18.08 4.90
CA ASP A 801 8.26 19.48 4.74
C ASP A 801 7.90 20.29 5.98
N HIS A 802 8.92 20.67 6.77
CA HIS A 802 8.73 21.42 8.02
C HIS A 802 8.42 22.90 7.80
N ARG A 803 8.51 23.39 6.55
CA ARG A 803 8.08 24.75 6.16
C ARG A 803 6.59 24.85 5.80
N GLN A 804 5.91 23.71 5.67
CA GLN A 804 4.46 23.64 5.47
C GLN A 804 3.75 23.45 6.82
N LEU A 805 2.49 22.97 6.85
CA LEU A 805 1.71 22.89 8.09
C LEU A 805 2.48 22.11 9.18
N PRO A 806 2.53 22.63 10.41
CA PRO A 806 3.10 21.91 11.54
C PRO A 806 2.22 20.71 11.94
N HIS A 807 2.73 19.88 12.87
CA HIS A 807 1.92 18.86 13.52
C HIS A 807 0.77 19.50 14.30
N LEU A 808 -0.38 18.84 14.30
CA LEU A 808 -1.57 19.34 14.99
C LEU A 808 -1.50 18.98 16.48
N LEU A 809 -1.40 19.99 17.34
CA LEU A 809 -1.55 19.86 18.78
C LEU A 809 -2.94 20.31 19.23
N GLU A 810 -3.42 19.77 20.35
CA GLU A 810 -4.68 20.22 20.94
C GLU A 810 -4.46 21.57 21.63
N PRO A 811 -5.14 22.66 21.21
CA PRO A 811 -4.83 24.02 21.69
C PRO A 811 -4.97 24.23 23.19
N ASP A 812 -5.79 23.43 23.87
CA ASP A 812 -5.93 23.51 25.33
C ASP A 812 -4.87 22.67 26.05
N VAL A 813 -4.50 21.49 25.51
CA VAL A 813 -3.39 20.68 26.06
C VAL A 813 -2.10 21.46 25.92
N GLU A 814 -1.90 22.11 24.78
CA GLU A 814 -0.77 23.01 24.56
C GLU A 814 -0.73 24.15 25.58
N ARG A 815 -1.88 24.78 25.87
CA ARG A 815 -1.97 25.86 26.87
C ARG A 815 -1.69 25.39 28.29
N GLU A 816 -2.25 24.24 28.68
CA GLU A 816 -2.03 23.64 30.00
C GLU A 816 -0.56 23.21 30.15
N PHE A 817 0.01 22.59 29.12
CA PHE A 817 1.41 22.22 29.09
C PHE A 817 2.33 23.44 29.16
N GLN A 818 2.08 24.48 28.38
CA GLN A 818 2.85 25.74 28.44
C GLN A 818 2.82 26.40 29.82
N GLN A 819 1.78 26.18 30.62
CA GLN A 819 1.72 26.64 32.00
C GLN A 819 2.51 25.77 32.98
N SER A 820 2.73 24.49 32.65
CA SER A 820 3.47 23.54 33.50
C SER A 820 4.97 23.44 33.22
N VAL A 821 5.46 24.04 32.11
CA VAL A 821 6.88 24.00 31.71
C VAL A 821 7.45 25.38 31.39
N GLU A 822 8.76 25.56 31.61
CA GLU A 822 9.46 26.82 31.38
C GLU A 822 10.34 26.81 30.12
N GLY A 823 10.39 27.95 29.42
CA GLY A 823 11.42 28.29 28.43
C GLY A 823 11.59 27.29 27.28
N ALA A 824 12.74 26.60 27.24
CA ALA A 824 13.17 25.74 26.14
C ALA A 824 12.21 24.57 25.83
N GLN A 825 11.46 24.08 26.82
CA GLN A 825 10.44 23.05 26.61
C GLN A 825 9.22 23.57 25.86
N GLN A 826 8.92 24.87 25.93
CA GLN A 826 7.81 25.49 25.20
C GLN A 826 8.13 25.60 23.71
N GLU A 827 9.37 25.92 23.34
CA GLU A 827 9.80 25.98 21.93
C GLU A 827 9.81 24.58 21.28
N ALA A 828 10.19 23.55 22.04
CA ALA A 828 10.21 22.18 21.57
C ALA A 828 8.81 21.61 21.22
N LEU A 829 7.72 22.16 21.78
CA LEU A 829 6.34 21.78 21.40
C LEU A 829 5.98 22.19 19.98
N HIS A 830 6.46 23.37 19.55
CA HIS A 830 6.15 23.95 18.24
C HIS A 830 7.03 23.35 17.14
N GLN A 831 8.14 22.72 17.52
CA GLN A 831 9.03 22.01 16.61
C GLN A 831 8.54 20.58 16.36
N SER A 832 8.31 20.22 15.09
CA SER A 832 8.01 18.83 14.75
C SER A 832 9.21 17.92 14.97
N LEU A 833 8.99 16.62 15.25
CA LEU A 833 10.08 15.64 15.33
C LEU A 833 10.91 15.59 14.05
N PHE A 834 10.27 15.81 12.90
CA PHE A 834 10.95 15.89 11.61
C PHE A 834 11.95 17.04 11.59
N GLU A 835 11.53 18.25 11.99
CA GLU A 835 12.41 19.42 12.03
C GLU A 835 13.55 19.25 13.05
N ARG A 836 13.25 18.68 14.22
CA ARG A 836 14.27 18.37 15.23
C ARG A 836 15.32 17.42 14.68
N LEU A 837 14.91 16.30 14.08
CA LEU A 837 15.82 15.33 13.45
C LEU A 837 16.58 15.93 12.27
N PHE A 838 15.97 16.83 11.51
CA PHE A 838 16.63 17.51 10.39
C PHE A 838 17.88 18.27 10.87
N LYS A 839 17.77 18.99 12.00
CA LYS A 839 18.91 19.71 12.60
C LYS A 839 19.93 18.75 13.22
N ILE A 840 19.48 17.82 14.07
CA ILE A 840 20.36 16.86 14.77
C ILE A 840 21.18 16.00 13.80
N LEU A 841 20.55 15.50 12.73
CA LEU A 841 21.23 14.64 11.78
C LEU A 841 22.17 15.40 10.85
N GLN A 842 21.92 16.68 10.57
CA GLN A 842 22.86 17.56 9.88
C GLN A 842 24.11 17.86 10.73
N GLU A 843 23.93 18.09 12.03
CA GLU A 843 25.07 18.24 12.95
C GLU A 843 25.86 16.94 13.09
N ARG A 844 25.16 15.80 13.11
CA ARG A 844 25.76 14.47 13.19
C ARG A 844 26.58 14.11 11.96
N GLU A 845 26.12 14.46 10.77
CA GLU A 845 26.86 14.27 9.51
C GLU A 845 28.27 14.89 9.58
N GLN A 846 28.44 16.01 10.29
CA GLN A 846 29.74 16.65 10.48
C GLN A 846 30.70 15.82 11.36
N ARG A 847 30.16 14.92 12.19
CA ARG A 847 30.92 14.07 13.11
C ARG A 847 31.25 12.70 12.50
N ASP A 848 30.28 12.06 11.84
CA ASP A 848 30.43 10.70 11.32
C ASP A 848 30.60 10.62 9.80
N GLY A 849 30.44 11.73 9.07
CA GLY A 849 30.57 11.78 7.62
C GLY A 849 29.42 11.10 6.86
N ILE A 850 28.34 10.70 7.55
CA ILE A 850 27.23 9.98 6.94
C ILE A 850 26.08 10.95 6.70
N ARG A 851 25.83 11.21 5.42
CA ARG A 851 24.74 12.08 5.00
C ARG A 851 23.38 11.41 5.15
N ARG A 852 22.51 12.01 5.95
CA ARG A 852 21.16 11.51 6.26
C ARG A 852 20.05 12.43 5.82
N VAL A 853 20.36 13.67 5.47
CA VAL A 853 19.38 14.73 5.20
C VAL A 853 19.56 15.26 3.79
N ILE A 854 18.44 15.47 3.10
CA ILE A 854 18.42 16.08 1.78
C ILE A 854 17.14 16.88 1.55
N THR A 855 17.27 17.97 0.78
CA THR A 855 16.15 18.77 0.29
C THR A 855 16.06 18.62 -1.23
N LEU A 856 14.88 18.32 -1.75
CA LEU A 856 14.61 18.28 -3.19
C LEU A 856 14.54 19.72 -3.73
N ASP A 857 15.12 19.95 -4.91
CA ASP A 857 15.46 21.29 -5.41
C ASP A 857 14.77 21.67 -6.72
N GLN A 858 13.81 20.90 -7.22
CA GLN A 858 13.07 21.21 -8.46
C GLN A 858 11.59 20.93 -8.28
N GLN A 859 10.74 21.93 -8.50
CA GLN A 859 9.28 21.81 -8.42
C GLN A 859 8.63 21.67 -9.81
N TYR A 860 7.55 20.90 -9.91
CA TYR A 860 6.84 20.59 -11.16
C TYR A 860 5.35 21.00 -11.16
N ARG A 861 4.90 21.70 -10.11
CA ARG A 861 3.50 22.05 -9.87
C ARG A 861 3.11 23.42 -10.40
N MET A 862 3.93 24.42 -10.12
CA MET A 862 3.60 25.84 -10.26
C MET A 862 4.28 26.44 -11.48
N HIS A 863 3.67 27.46 -12.08
CA HIS A 863 4.35 28.33 -13.03
C HIS A 863 5.69 28.86 -12.46
N PRO A 864 6.79 28.93 -13.24
CA PRO A 864 8.12 29.26 -12.72
C PRO A 864 8.22 30.52 -11.87
N VAL A 865 7.53 31.60 -12.24
CA VAL A 865 7.48 32.85 -11.48
C VAL A 865 6.90 32.65 -10.07
N LEU A 866 5.82 31.87 -9.95
CA LEU A 866 5.21 31.55 -8.66
C LEU A 866 6.08 30.58 -7.85
N GLY A 867 6.70 29.61 -8.53
CA GLY A 867 7.65 28.68 -7.90
C GLY A 867 8.84 29.40 -7.29
N THR A 868 9.47 30.32 -8.04
CA THR A 868 10.56 31.17 -7.54
C THR A 868 10.10 32.06 -6.38
N PHE A 869 8.91 32.67 -6.48
CA PHE A 869 8.34 33.45 -5.37
C PHE A 869 8.20 32.61 -4.09
N VAL A 870 7.66 31.39 -4.17
CA VAL A 870 7.51 30.49 -3.01
C VAL A 870 8.87 30.07 -2.46
N SER A 871 9.83 29.71 -3.33
CA SER A 871 11.19 29.35 -2.94
C SER A 871 11.87 30.48 -2.17
N ASP A 872 11.88 31.69 -2.72
CA ASP A 872 12.59 32.83 -2.14
C ASP A 872 11.94 33.34 -0.85
N THR A 873 10.62 33.17 -0.73
CA THR A 873 9.84 33.67 0.41
C THR A 873 9.85 32.72 1.59
N PHE A 874 9.64 31.42 1.36
CA PHE A 874 9.38 30.47 2.44
C PHE A 874 10.54 29.49 2.70
N TYR A 875 11.54 29.44 1.82
CA TYR A 875 12.64 28.47 1.91
C TYR A 875 14.00 29.18 1.97
N ALA A 876 14.38 29.87 0.89
CA ALA A 876 15.68 30.53 0.79
C ALA A 876 15.88 31.62 1.86
N ALA A 877 14.80 32.29 2.29
CA ALA A 877 14.80 33.27 3.36
C ALA A 877 15.24 32.70 4.71
N HIS A 878 14.98 31.41 4.95
CA HIS A 878 15.38 30.72 6.18
C HIS A 878 16.71 29.99 6.01
N ASN A 879 16.90 29.31 4.89
CA ASN A 879 18.11 28.58 4.57
C ASN A 879 18.27 28.49 3.06
N ALA A 880 19.34 29.08 2.53
CA ALA A 880 19.64 29.05 1.10
C ALA A 880 19.79 27.62 0.53
N ARG A 881 20.11 26.61 1.36
CA ARG A 881 20.17 25.20 0.94
C ARG A 881 18.80 24.56 0.71
N GLU A 882 17.74 25.18 1.19
CA GLU A 882 16.35 24.72 1.00
C GLU A 882 15.68 25.34 -0.23
N ALA A 883 16.35 26.29 -0.90
CA ALA A 883 15.87 26.90 -2.13
C ALA A 883 15.65 25.86 -3.24
N PHE A 884 14.64 26.07 -4.07
CA PHE A 884 14.32 25.18 -5.17
C PHE A 884 14.04 25.94 -6.47
N GLY A 885 14.38 25.31 -7.59
CA GLY A 885 14.12 25.78 -8.93
C GLY A 885 12.84 25.18 -9.54
N ASN A 886 12.68 25.40 -10.84
CA ASN A 886 11.51 25.00 -11.61
C ASN A 886 11.89 23.92 -12.64
N GLY A 887 11.23 22.76 -12.55
CA GLY A 887 11.47 21.62 -13.44
C GLY A 887 10.64 21.61 -14.72
N ARG A 888 9.69 22.56 -14.89
CA ARG A 888 8.83 22.70 -16.07
C ARG A 888 8.90 24.12 -16.63
N PRO A 889 8.81 24.30 -17.96
CA PRO A 889 8.80 25.62 -18.58
C PRO A 889 7.50 26.38 -18.29
N ALA A 890 7.49 27.70 -18.52
CA ALA A 890 6.31 28.55 -18.33
C ALA A 890 5.13 28.18 -19.25
N GLU A 891 5.43 27.71 -20.46
CA GLU A 891 4.47 27.33 -21.51
C GLU A 891 3.50 26.23 -21.06
N ASP A 892 3.93 25.38 -20.13
CA ASP A 892 3.14 24.29 -19.55
C ASP A 892 1.98 24.76 -18.66
N PHE A 893 1.96 26.05 -18.28
CA PHE A 893 1.05 26.61 -17.28
C PHE A 893 0.17 27.74 -17.82
N VAL A 894 0.01 27.83 -19.13
CA VAL A 894 -0.85 28.84 -19.77
C VAL A 894 -2.32 28.58 -19.40
N HIS A 895 -3.04 29.62 -18.97
CA HIS A 895 -4.44 29.52 -18.53
C HIS A 895 -5.44 30.23 -19.46
N ASP A 896 -4.98 31.06 -20.40
CA ASP A 896 -5.78 31.89 -21.33
C ASP A 896 -7.06 32.50 -20.73
N LEU A 897 -6.94 33.13 -19.56
CA LEU A 897 -8.07 33.84 -18.95
C LEU A 897 -8.07 35.29 -19.50
N PRO A 898 -9.15 35.75 -20.16
CA PRO A 898 -9.16 37.02 -20.90
C PRO A 898 -8.70 38.24 -20.07
N ASP A 899 -9.17 38.35 -18.83
CA ASP A 899 -8.91 39.51 -17.97
C ASP A 899 -7.53 39.48 -17.29
N TYR A 900 -6.89 38.31 -17.25
CA TYR A 900 -5.56 38.11 -16.66
C TYR A 900 -4.44 38.07 -17.71
N GLN A 901 -4.76 37.76 -18.98
CA GLN A 901 -3.78 37.64 -20.07
C GLN A 901 -2.64 36.67 -19.69
N GLN A 902 -1.39 37.15 -19.67
CA GLN A 902 -0.19 36.38 -19.30
C GLN A 902 0.18 36.54 -17.81
N ALA A 903 -0.66 37.18 -17.00
CA ALA A 903 -0.40 37.39 -15.58
C ALA A 903 -0.67 36.10 -14.80
N VAL A 904 0.29 35.73 -13.95
CA VAL A 904 0.21 34.52 -13.10
C VAL A 904 0.02 34.85 -11.63
N ALA A 905 0.16 36.13 -11.26
CA ALA A 905 -0.11 36.67 -9.94
C ALA A 905 -1.11 37.82 -10.05
N ALA A 906 -2.15 37.82 -9.23
CA ALA A 906 -3.11 38.91 -9.18
C ALA A 906 -3.51 39.31 -7.77
N TRP A 907 -3.75 40.60 -7.57
CA TRP A 907 -4.36 41.13 -6.35
C TRP A 907 -5.70 41.79 -6.69
N LEU A 908 -6.77 41.33 -6.06
CA LEU A 908 -8.08 41.97 -6.11
C LEU A 908 -8.25 42.81 -4.85
N ASP A 909 -8.08 44.13 -5.00
CA ASP A 909 -8.06 45.05 -3.87
C ASP A 909 -9.47 45.38 -3.41
N VAL A 910 -9.74 45.08 -2.15
CA VAL A 910 -11.01 45.35 -1.48
C VAL A 910 -10.69 46.21 -0.25
N PRO A 911 -10.58 47.54 -0.39
CA PRO A 911 -10.11 48.43 0.67
C PRO A 911 -11.04 48.45 1.89
N HIS A 912 -10.50 48.83 3.06
CA HIS A 912 -11.27 48.92 4.32
C HIS A 912 -12.58 49.71 4.19
N ALA A 913 -12.59 50.77 3.39
CA ALA A 913 -13.73 51.65 3.17
C ALA A 913 -14.99 50.93 2.64
N LEU A 914 -14.83 49.78 1.96
CA LEU A 914 -15.97 48.99 1.45
C LEU A 914 -16.63 48.15 2.56
N GLY A 915 -15.95 47.91 3.67
CA GLY A 915 -16.48 47.18 4.81
C GLY A 915 -15.40 46.46 5.61
N ALA A 916 -15.52 46.52 6.94
CA ALA A 916 -14.59 45.89 7.88
C ALA A 916 -14.88 44.39 8.12
N GLU A 917 -13.89 43.70 8.69
CA GLU A 917 -14.04 42.34 9.20
C GLU A 917 -15.05 42.26 10.39
N ARG A 918 -15.73 41.13 10.54
CA ARG A 918 -16.70 40.83 11.61
C ARG A 918 -16.36 39.50 12.30
N GLY A 919 -16.89 39.30 13.50
CA GLY A 919 -16.75 38.05 14.28
C GLY A 919 -15.75 38.13 15.44
N ARG A 920 -15.97 37.34 16.49
CA ARG A 920 -15.10 37.24 17.69
C ARG A 920 -14.06 36.12 17.56
N GLN A 921 -14.50 34.86 17.53
CA GLN A 921 -13.62 33.68 17.50
C GLN A 921 -13.10 33.34 16.11
N SER A 922 -13.98 33.38 15.10
CA SER A 922 -13.62 33.28 13.68
C SER A 922 -13.99 34.59 13.00
N LYS A 923 -13.25 34.96 11.95
CA LYS A 923 -13.45 36.22 11.23
C LYS A 923 -14.13 35.96 9.90
N CYS A 924 -14.98 36.89 9.48
CA CYS A 924 -15.50 36.94 8.11
C CYS A 924 -15.58 38.39 7.63
N ARG A 925 -15.56 38.57 6.32
CA ARG A 925 -15.66 39.85 5.63
C ARG A 925 -16.57 39.67 4.41
N PRO A 926 -17.88 39.98 4.54
CA PRO A 926 -18.88 39.72 3.51
C PRO A 926 -18.58 40.37 2.16
N VAL A 927 -18.05 41.60 2.16
CA VAL A 927 -17.69 42.30 0.92
C VAL A 927 -16.60 41.57 0.16
N GLU A 928 -15.58 41.06 0.86
CA GLU A 928 -14.52 40.25 0.27
C GLU A 928 -15.04 38.90 -0.23
N ALA A 929 -15.89 38.23 0.57
CA ALA A 929 -16.51 36.97 0.20
C ALA A 929 -17.35 37.06 -1.08
N ARG A 930 -18.04 38.19 -1.27
CA ARG A 930 -18.81 38.48 -2.48
C ARG A 930 -17.91 38.62 -3.71
N GLU A 931 -16.80 39.33 -3.59
CA GLU A 931 -15.86 39.49 -4.71
C GLU A 931 -15.17 38.15 -5.03
N VAL A 932 -14.80 37.36 -4.02
CA VAL A 932 -14.28 35.99 -4.20
C VAL A 932 -15.28 35.11 -4.95
N ALA A 933 -16.56 35.12 -4.56
CA ALA A 933 -17.60 34.32 -5.20
C ALA A 933 -17.84 34.75 -6.66
N ARG A 934 -17.89 36.06 -6.92
CA ARG A 934 -18.02 36.61 -8.29
C ARG A 934 -16.85 36.21 -9.17
N GLU A 935 -15.64 36.35 -8.66
CA GLU A 935 -14.43 36.05 -9.42
C GLU A 935 -14.30 34.55 -9.72
N ALA A 936 -14.59 33.69 -8.73
CA ALA A 936 -14.65 32.25 -8.95
C ALA A 936 -15.69 31.87 -10.02
N HIS A 937 -16.90 32.46 -9.96
CA HIS A 937 -17.94 32.24 -10.97
C HIS A 937 -17.50 32.67 -12.37
N ARG A 938 -16.85 33.83 -12.48
CA ARG A 938 -16.33 34.36 -13.75
C ARG A 938 -15.31 33.42 -14.38
N ILE A 939 -14.33 32.95 -13.60
CA ILE A 939 -13.29 32.03 -14.07
C ILE A 939 -13.90 30.69 -14.51
N LEU A 940 -14.77 30.10 -13.68
CA LEU A 940 -15.41 28.81 -13.98
C LEU A 940 -16.26 28.84 -15.25
N ASN A 941 -16.89 29.99 -15.56
CA ASN A 941 -17.67 30.19 -16.78
C ASN A 941 -16.78 30.46 -18.01
N ALA A 942 -15.69 31.22 -17.84
CA ALA A 942 -14.78 31.54 -18.94
C ALA A 942 -13.97 30.31 -19.40
N ARG A 943 -13.58 29.45 -18.46
CA ARG A 943 -12.79 28.24 -18.71
C ARG A 943 -13.34 27.04 -17.93
N PRO A 944 -14.30 26.28 -18.51
CA PRO A 944 -14.90 25.12 -17.85
C PRO A 944 -13.92 23.98 -17.55
N ASP A 945 -12.81 23.92 -18.29
CA ASP A 945 -11.75 22.93 -18.14
C ASP A 945 -10.83 23.18 -16.93
N LEU A 946 -10.77 24.43 -16.42
CA LEU A 946 -9.90 24.77 -15.31
C LEU A 946 -10.53 24.45 -13.95
N SER A 947 -9.68 24.00 -13.04
CA SER A 947 -10.01 23.78 -11.64
C SER A 947 -9.72 25.03 -10.78
N VAL A 948 -10.61 25.33 -9.83
CA VAL A 948 -10.57 26.53 -8.97
C VAL A 948 -10.62 26.15 -7.49
N GLY A 949 -9.60 26.57 -6.75
CA GLY A 949 -9.52 26.42 -5.31
C GLY A 949 -9.72 27.75 -4.57
N VAL A 950 -10.68 27.83 -3.65
CA VAL A 950 -10.90 29.02 -2.82
C VAL A 950 -10.49 28.75 -1.38
N ILE A 951 -9.45 29.45 -0.93
CA ILE A 951 -8.81 29.25 0.36
C ILE A 951 -9.06 30.46 1.25
N SER A 952 -9.44 30.21 2.51
CA SER A 952 -9.44 31.22 3.58
C SER A 952 -8.81 30.68 4.86
N PHE A 953 -8.33 31.57 5.72
CA PHE A 953 -7.79 31.20 7.04
C PHE A 953 -8.88 31.02 8.11
N TYR A 954 -10.13 31.36 7.80
CA TYR A 954 -11.22 31.42 8.78
C TYR A 954 -12.45 30.64 8.32
N ALA A 955 -12.93 29.72 9.17
CA ALA A 955 -14.11 28.91 8.89
C ALA A 955 -15.38 29.75 8.67
N GLU A 956 -15.56 30.87 9.37
CA GLU A 956 -16.73 31.73 9.14
C GLU A 956 -16.65 32.47 7.80
N GLN A 957 -15.45 32.82 7.34
CA GLN A 957 -15.27 33.35 5.98
C GLN A 957 -15.62 32.31 4.92
N VAL A 958 -15.21 31.05 5.11
CA VAL A 958 -15.60 29.94 4.22
C VAL A 958 -17.11 29.84 4.12
N ARG A 959 -17.82 29.83 5.25
CA ARG A 959 -19.30 29.79 5.27
C ARG A 959 -19.92 30.99 4.56
N GLU A 960 -19.36 32.18 4.77
CA GLU A 960 -19.82 33.39 4.09
C GLU A 960 -19.61 33.31 2.57
N ILE A 961 -18.47 32.79 2.10
CA ILE A 961 -18.23 32.55 0.67
C ILE A 961 -19.27 31.57 0.10
N TYR A 962 -19.57 30.46 0.80
CA TYR A 962 -20.63 29.52 0.39
C TYR A 962 -22.00 30.21 0.26
N ARG A 963 -22.35 31.13 1.17
CA ARG A 963 -23.59 31.92 1.09
C ARG A 963 -23.61 32.85 -0.12
N GLN A 964 -22.50 33.53 -0.41
CA GLN A 964 -22.41 34.43 -1.57
C GLN A 964 -22.44 33.64 -2.90
N MET A 965 -21.88 32.43 -2.91
CA MET A 965 -21.92 31.51 -4.05
C MET A 965 -23.32 30.95 -4.35
N GLU A 966 -24.21 30.88 -3.34
CA GLU A 966 -25.60 30.41 -3.50
C GLU A 966 -26.36 31.32 -4.46
N GLY A 967 -26.20 32.64 -4.30
CA GLY A 967 -26.80 33.64 -5.18
C GLY A 967 -26.29 33.63 -6.63
N LEU A 968 -25.18 32.94 -6.90
CA LEU A 968 -24.59 32.77 -8.23
C LEU A 968 -24.80 31.37 -8.81
N GLY A 969 -25.51 30.48 -8.11
CA GLY A 969 -25.77 29.10 -8.54
C GLY A 969 -24.54 28.18 -8.48
N LEU A 970 -23.45 28.58 -7.82
CA LEU A 970 -22.26 27.73 -7.64
C LEU A 970 -22.44 26.71 -6.51
N THR A 971 -23.32 27.02 -5.56
CA THR A 971 -23.64 26.16 -4.41
C THR A 971 -25.15 25.91 -4.35
N GLN A 972 -25.53 24.76 -3.78
CA GLN A 972 -26.91 24.35 -3.59
C GLN A 972 -27.13 23.85 -2.17
N ARG A 973 -28.37 23.92 -1.69
CA ARG A 973 -28.77 23.32 -0.41
C ARG A 973 -29.01 21.82 -0.59
N GLY A 974 -28.34 21.00 0.22
CA GLY A 974 -28.59 19.56 0.30
C GLY A 974 -29.87 19.22 1.08
N GLU A 975 -30.16 17.93 1.20
CA GLU A 975 -31.32 17.41 1.95
C GLU A 975 -31.33 17.86 3.43
N GLU A 976 -30.14 18.08 4.00
CA GLU A 976 -29.93 18.52 5.38
C GLU A 976 -29.83 20.05 5.53
N ASN A 977 -30.21 20.83 4.49
CA ASN A 977 -30.10 22.28 4.43
C ASN A 977 -28.65 22.83 4.53
N GLU A 978 -27.65 21.97 4.34
CA GLU A 978 -26.24 22.36 4.24
C GLU A 978 -25.90 22.85 2.84
N LEU A 979 -25.08 23.90 2.74
CA LEU A 979 -24.59 24.41 1.46
C LEU A 979 -23.46 23.52 0.94
N THR A 980 -23.65 22.96 -0.24
CA THR A 980 -22.67 22.12 -0.93
C THR A 980 -22.41 22.67 -2.33
N ILE A 981 -21.27 22.34 -2.94
CA ILE A 981 -20.97 22.71 -4.32
C ILE A 981 -22.02 22.07 -5.25
N HIS A 982 -22.55 22.86 -6.18
CA HIS A 982 -23.55 22.41 -7.16
C HIS A 982 -22.92 21.35 -8.09
N ALA A 983 -23.71 20.34 -8.50
CA ALA A 983 -23.21 19.16 -9.21
C ALA A 983 -22.36 19.51 -10.45
N ASP A 984 -22.82 20.48 -11.25
CA ASP A 984 -22.14 20.95 -12.46
C ASP A 984 -20.72 21.51 -12.23
N TYR A 985 -20.39 21.90 -11.00
CA TYR A 985 -19.09 22.48 -10.65
C TYR A 985 -18.23 21.56 -9.77
N ARG A 986 -18.66 20.32 -9.51
CA ARG A 986 -17.89 19.40 -8.65
C ARG A 986 -16.68 18.79 -9.35
N GLU A 987 -16.83 18.40 -10.61
CA GLU A 987 -15.82 17.63 -11.33
C GLU A 987 -15.52 18.24 -12.70
N THR A 988 -14.28 18.08 -13.13
CA THR A 988 -13.79 18.37 -14.49
C THR A 988 -12.75 17.29 -14.85
N TYR A 989 -12.21 17.33 -16.06
CA TYR A 989 -11.19 16.37 -16.50
C TYR A 989 -9.85 17.07 -16.71
N GLY A 990 -8.80 16.50 -16.14
CA GLY A 990 -7.44 16.96 -16.35
C GLY A 990 -6.93 16.66 -17.77
N PRO A 991 -5.75 17.18 -18.15
CA PRO A 991 -5.13 16.94 -19.46
C PRO A 991 -4.87 15.45 -19.77
N ASP A 992 -4.76 14.63 -18.73
CA ASP A 992 -4.58 13.18 -18.80
C ASP A 992 -5.91 12.39 -18.84
N GLY A 993 -7.05 13.09 -18.97
CA GLY A 993 -8.39 12.52 -19.05
C GLY A 993 -8.94 12.00 -17.72
N ARG A 994 -8.26 12.27 -16.59
CA ARG A 994 -8.70 11.84 -15.26
C ARG A 994 -9.67 12.85 -14.66
N PRO A 995 -10.73 12.39 -13.96
CA PRO A 995 -11.60 13.29 -13.21
C PRO A 995 -10.79 13.97 -12.09
N GLN A 996 -10.99 15.28 -11.95
CA GLN A 996 -10.42 16.12 -10.91
C GLN A 996 -11.48 17.06 -10.33
N GLU A 997 -11.29 17.48 -9.08
CA GLU A 997 -12.20 18.41 -8.40
C GLU A 997 -12.18 19.78 -9.11
N ARG A 998 -13.34 20.25 -9.55
CA ARG A 998 -13.46 21.49 -10.34
C ARG A 998 -13.55 22.74 -9.47
N LEU A 999 -14.36 22.72 -8.41
CA LEU A 999 -14.45 23.83 -7.45
C LEU A 999 -14.38 23.30 -6.02
N ARG A 1000 -13.45 23.85 -5.25
CA ARG A 1000 -13.36 23.60 -3.81
C ARG A 1000 -13.31 24.91 -3.03
N VAL A 1001 -14.01 24.97 -1.89
CA VAL A 1001 -13.96 26.10 -0.95
C VAL A 1001 -13.74 25.58 0.46
N GLY A 1002 -12.75 26.13 1.17
CA GLY A 1002 -12.36 25.61 2.48
C GLY A 1002 -11.22 26.36 3.16
N THR A 1003 -10.84 25.87 4.34
CA THR A 1003 -9.71 26.44 5.10
C THR A 1003 -8.38 25.94 4.57
N VAL A 1004 -7.27 26.65 4.86
CA VAL A 1004 -5.92 26.24 4.45
C VAL A 1004 -5.62 24.76 4.77
N ASP A 1005 -5.97 24.29 5.97
CA ASP A 1005 -5.73 22.90 6.40
C ASP A 1005 -6.46 21.87 5.51
N ALA A 1006 -7.62 22.24 4.96
CA ALA A 1006 -8.45 21.39 4.10
C ALA A 1006 -7.95 21.32 2.65
N PHE A 1007 -6.97 22.14 2.28
CA PHE A 1007 -6.33 22.19 0.95
C PHE A 1007 -4.97 21.49 0.90
N GLN A 1008 -4.48 20.95 2.01
CA GLN A 1008 -3.21 20.26 1.98
C GLN A 1008 -3.24 19.03 1.07
N GLY A 1009 -2.17 18.85 0.29
CA GLY A 1009 -2.04 17.76 -0.67
C GLY A 1009 -2.80 17.98 -1.98
N MET A 1010 -3.62 19.03 -2.05
CA MET A 1010 -4.40 19.38 -3.24
C MET A 1010 -3.67 20.39 -4.09
N GLU A 1011 -4.10 20.50 -5.35
CA GLU A 1011 -3.63 21.45 -6.33
C GLU A 1011 -4.76 21.82 -7.29
N PHE A 1012 -4.79 23.08 -7.72
CA PHE A 1012 -5.82 23.65 -8.59
C PHE A 1012 -5.15 24.50 -9.67
N ASP A 1013 -5.73 24.60 -10.85
CA ASP A 1013 -5.20 25.46 -11.91
C ASP A 1013 -5.17 26.93 -11.44
N VAL A 1014 -6.24 27.37 -10.79
CA VAL A 1014 -6.37 28.72 -10.23
C VAL A 1014 -6.69 28.64 -8.74
N VAL A 1015 -6.04 29.48 -7.93
CA VAL A 1015 -6.35 29.60 -6.49
C VAL A 1015 -6.73 31.04 -6.16
N LEU A 1016 -7.87 31.19 -5.47
CA LEU A 1016 -8.28 32.43 -4.84
C LEU A 1016 -8.01 32.35 -3.34
N LEU A 1017 -7.15 33.24 -2.83
CA LEU A 1017 -6.84 33.36 -1.41
C LEU A 1017 -7.54 34.58 -0.80
N SER A 1018 -8.50 34.35 0.09
CA SER A 1018 -9.18 35.40 0.86
C SER A 1018 -8.38 35.76 2.11
N ALA A 1019 -7.83 36.97 2.15
CA ALA A 1019 -7.06 37.49 3.28
C ALA A 1019 -7.93 37.75 4.52
N THR A 1020 -9.20 38.12 4.33
CA THR A 1020 -10.24 38.39 5.34
C THR A 1020 -9.98 39.58 6.27
N ARG A 1021 -8.72 39.79 6.67
CA ARG A 1021 -8.34 40.81 7.65
C ARG A 1021 -8.34 42.20 7.03
N SER A 1022 -9.04 43.12 7.67
CA SER A 1022 -9.10 44.53 7.31
C SER A 1022 -9.55 45.32 8.53
N ASN A 1023 -8.61 46.01 9.18
CA ASN A 1023 -8.83 46.74 10.42
C ASN A 1023 -7.77 47.84 10.62
N VAL A 1024 -8.03 48.77 11.55
CA VAL A 1024 -7.16 49.92 11.85
C VAL A 1024 -6.39 49.75 13.17
N LEU A 1025 -6.11 48.50 13.58
CA LEU A 1025 -5.41 48.22 14.83
C LEU A 1025 -3.92 48.62 14.75
N PRO A 1026 -3.31 49.04 15.88
CA PRO A 1026 -1.88 49.31 15.93
C PRO A 1026 -1.08 48.02 15.71
N ALA A 1027 0.17 48.15 15.25
CA ALA A 1027 1.04 47.03 14.87
C ALA A 1027 2.49 47.20 15.35
N THR A 1028 2.73 47.98 16.41
CA THR A 1028 4.10 48.36 16.83
C THR A 1028 4.80 47.30 17.67
N THR A 1029 4.06 46.35 18.26
CA THR A 1029 4.63 45.22 19.02
C THR A 1029 4.24 43.87 18.41
N PRO A 1030 5.00 42.78 18.63
CA PRO A 1030 4.65 41.45 18.10
C PRO A 1030 3.25 40.98 18.53
N ALA A 1031 2.82 41.29 19.76
CA ALA A 1031 1.48 40.99 20.24
C ALA A 1031 0.39 41.80 19.50
N GLN A 1032 0.66 43.05 19.16
CA GLN A 1032 -0.23 43.89 18.38
C GLN A 1032 -0.30 43.45 16.91
N GLN A 1033 0.84 43.08 16.31
CA GLN A 1033 0.90 42.50 14.96
C GLN A 1033 0.06 41.23 14.87
N ARG A 1034 0.20 40.30 15.84
CA ARG A 1034 -0.64 39.10 15.92
C ARG A 1034 -2.13 39.43 16.03
N ARG A 1035 -2.52 40.49 16.75
CA ARG A 1035 -3.93 40.92 16.81
C ARG A 1035 -4.41 41.51 15.47
N ARG A 1036 -3.61 42.35 14.82
CA ARG A 1036 -3.94 42.99 13.54
C ARG A 1036 -4.08 41.99 12.39
N TYR A 1037 -3.12 41.07 12.25
CA TYR A 1037 -3.02 40.15 11.11
C TYR A 1037 -3.54 38.74 11.41
N GLY A 1038 -3.56 38.32 12.68
CA GLY A 1038 -4.05 36.99 13.08
C GLY A 1038 -3.35 35.86 12.37
N HIS A 1039 -4.10 34.95 11.74
CA HIS A 1039 -3.55 33.76 11.11
C HIS A 1039 -2.69 34.07 9.87
N LEU A 1040 -2.73 35.30 9.35
CA LEU A 1040 -1.83 35.73 8.27
C LEU A 1040 -0.37 35.83 8.73
N THR A 1041 -0.07 35.89 10.03
CA THR A 1041 1.32 35.82 10.51
C THR A 1041 1.87 34.38 10.56
N LEU A 1042 1.03 33.37 10.29
CA LEU A 1042 1.44 31.97 10.32
C LEU A 1042 2.04 31.58 8.98
N GLU A 1043 3.35 31.75 8.87
CA GLU A 1043 4.13 31.55 7.64
C GLU A 1043 3.89 30.17 7.01
N ASN A 1044 3.88 29.10 7.80
CA ASN A 1044 3.62 27.73 7.35
C ASN A 1044 2.26 27.57 6.64
N ARG A 1045 1.22 28.26 7.12
CA ARG A 1045 -0.12 28.23 6.50
C ARG A 1045 -0.15 29.10 5.25
N LEU A 1046 0.55 30.23 5.23
CA LEU A 1046 0.70 31.04 4.02
C LEU A 1046 1.47 30.30 2.92
N CYS A 1047 2.56 29.62 3.27
CA CYS A 1047 3.32 28.77 2.35
C CYS A 1047 2.39 27.77 1.66
N VAL A 1048 1.51 27.10 2.42
CA VAL A 1048 0.52 26.17 1.86
C VAL A 1048 -0.48 26.88 0.98
N ALA A 1049 -1.12 27.95 1.47
CA ALA A 1049 -2.14 28.69 0.73
C ALA A 1049 -1.63 29.26 -0.61
N MET A 1050 -0.36 29.67 -0.65
CA MET A 1050 0.29 30.28 -1.83
C MET A 1050 1.08 29.27 -2.68
N SER A 1051 0.90 27.96 -2.45
CA SER A 1051 1.55 26.87 -3.21
C SER A 1051 0.59 25.79 -3.71
N ARG A 1052 -0.72 26.11 -3.78
CA ARG A 1052 -1.76 25.21 -4.28
C ARG A 1052 -2.10 25.43 -5.75
N GLN A 1053 -1.80 26.60 -6.29
CA GLN A 1053 -2.06 26.96 -7.67
C GLN A 1053 -1.07 26.29 -8.62
N GLN A 1054 -1.51 25.92 -9.82
CA GLN A 1054 -0.61 25.51 -10.90
C GLN A 1054 -0.30 26.69 -11.83
N ARG A 1055 -1.33 27.45 -12.21
CA ARG A 1055 -1.24 28.49 -13.26
C ARG A 1055 -1.36 29.91 -12.73
N LEU A 1056 -2.35 30.20 -11.87
CA LEU A 1056 -2.67 31.56 -11.42
C LEU A 1056 -3.00 31.61 -9.91
N LEU A 1057 -2.35 32.52 -9.18
CA LEU A 1057 -2.72 32.87 -7.80
C LEU A 1057 -3.39 34.24 -7.77
N ILE A 1058 -4.59 34.32 -7.19
CA ILE A 1058 -5.33 35.56 -6.97
C ILE A 1058 -5.48 35.76 -5.46
N VAL A 1059 -4.94 36.83 -4.90
CA VAL A 1059 -5.21 37.22 -3.52
C VAL A 1059 -6.29 38.28 -3.50
N VAL A 1060 -7.34 38.05 -2.71
CA VAL A 1060 -8.42 39.02 -2.49
C VAL A 1060 -8.29 39.55 -1.07
N GLY A 1061 -8.10 40.86 -0.92
CA GLY A 1061 -7.81 41.44 0.37
C GLY A 1061 -7.66 42.95 0.34
N ASP A 1062 -7.39 43.53 1.51
CA ASP A 1062 -7.20 44.96 1.69
C ASP A 1062 -5.71 45.32 1.58
N ALA A 1063 -5.31 45.96 0.48
CA ALA A 1063 -3.92 46.39 0.28
C ALA A 1063 -3.46 47.41 1.33
N GLY A 1064 -4.38 48.13 1.98
CA GLY A 1064 -4.06 49.04 3.09
C GLY A 1064 -3.58 48.34 4.36
N MET A 1065 -3.68 47.00 4.43
CA MET A 1065 -3.11 46.20 5.50
C MET A 1065 -1.62 45.90 5.27
N LEU A 1066 -1.09 46.08 4.06
CA LEU A 1066 0.28 45.72 3.70
C LEU A 1066 1.28 46.83 4.07
N CYS A 1067 2.54 46.45 4.26
CA CYS A 1067 3.63 47.40 4.55
C CYS A 1067 4.28 47.92 3.27
N ALA A 1068 4.92 49.10 3.34
CA ALA A 1068 5.68 49.61 2.20
C ALA A 1068 6.97 48.79 1.99
N PRO A 1069 7.52 48.73 0.77
CA PRO A 1069 8.78 48.03 0.51
C PRO A 1069 9.91 48.59 1.40
N GLY A 1070 10.57 47.70 2.16
CA GLY A 1070 11.69 48.06 3.05
C GLY A 1070 11.31 48.33 4.51
N GLU A 1071 10.02 48.26 4.87
CA GLU A 1071 9.56 48.30 6.26
C GLU A 1071 9.52 46.89 6.89
N ASP A 1072 9.70 46.81 8.21
CA ASP A 1072 9.57 45.56 8.97
C ASP A 1072 8.12 45.08 8.95
N SER A 1073 7.84 44.11 8.08
CA SER A 1073 6.51 43.54 7.93
C SER A 1073 6.27 42.32 8.81
N ALA A 1074 5.07 42.26 9.38
CA ALA A 1074 4.57 41.06 10.07
C ALA A 1074 4.01 39.99 9.11
N VAL A 1075 3.83 40.33 7.83
CA VAL A 1075 3.28 39.45 6.79
C VAL A 1075 4.10 39.56 5.49
N PRO A 1076 5.44 39.34 5.55
CA PRO A 1076 6.35 39.66 4.43
C PRO A 1076 6.01 38.91 3.14
N ALA A 1077 5.41 37.72 3.23
CA ALA A 1077 4.97 36.96 2.06
C ALA A 1077 3.88 37.69 1.25
N LEU A 1078 2.91 38.31 1.91
CA LEU A 1078 1.84 39.06 1.23
C LEU A 1078 2.37 40.35 0.61
N ASP A 1079 3.31 41.04 1.27
CA ASP A 1079 3.93 42.25 0.70
C ASP A 1079 4.77 41.94 -0.54
N ARG A 1080 5.56 40.85 -0.48
CA ARG A 1080 6.33 40.38 -1.63
C ARG A 1080 5.42 39.95 -2.77
N PHE A 1081 4.30 39.28 -2.47
CA PHE A 1081 3.33 38.91 -3.49
C PHE A 1081 2.62 40.11 -4.10
N TYR A 1082 2.23 41.09 -3.29
CA TYR A 1082 1.67 42.34 -3.80
C TYR A 1082 2.67 43.10 -4.68
N THR A 1083 3.96 43.07 -4.33
CA THR A 1083 5.03 43.60 -5.17
C THR A 1083 5.16 42.82 -6.48
N LEU A 1084 5.05 41.49 -6.44
CA LEU A 1084 5.02 40.64 -7.65
C LEU A 1084 3.82 41.00 -8.55
N CYS A 1085 2.66 41.31 -7.96
CA CYS A 1085 1.47 41.76 -8.70
C CYS A 1085 1.65 43.12 -9.41
N LYS A 1086 2.62 43.95 -8.98
CA LYS A 1086 3.00 45.20 -9.68
C LYS A 1086 3.99 44.98 -10.83
N GLY A 1087 4.59 43.79 -10.90
CA GLY A 1087 5.58 43.42 -11.91
C GLY A 1087 4.99 43.01 -13.26
N PRO A 1088 5.83 42.62 -14.22
CA PRO A 1088 5.41 42.27 -15.59
C PRO A 1088 4.53 41.01 -15.68
N HIS A 1089 4.61 40.14 -14.66
CA HIS A 1089 3.83 38.89 -14.57
C HIS A 1089 2.62 39.02 -13.63
N GLY A 1090 2.31 40.25 -13.21
CA GLY A 1090 1.35 40.57 -12.18
C GLY A 1090 0.21 41.48 -12.66
N ARG A 1091 -0.93 41.43 -11.97
CA ARG A 1091 -2.00 42.44 -12.11
C ARG A 1091 -2.59 42.85 -10.77
N ILE A 1092 -2.98 44.11 -10.66
CA ILE A 1092 -3.77 44.63 -9.54
C ILE A 1092 -5.09 45.15 -10.10
N PHE A 1093 -6.19 44.68 -9.53
CA PHE A 1093 -7.54 45.12 -9.83
C PHE A 1093 -8.04 45.93 -8.64
N SER A 1094 -8.26 47.23 -8.86
CA SER A 1094 -8.93 48.10 -7.89
C SER A 1094 -10.44 48.02 -8.10
N HIS A 1095 -11.21 47.98 -6.99
CA HIS A 1095 -12.67 48.06 -7.03
C HIS A 1095 -13.19 49.39 -7.55
#